data_AF-A0A972AB41-F1
#
_entry.id   AF-A0A972AB41-F1
#
_cell.length_a   1.000
_cell.length_b   1.000
_cell.length_c   1.000
_cell.angle_alpha   90.00
_cell.angle_beta   90.00
_cell.angle_gamma   90.00
#
_symmetry.space_group_name_H-M   'P 1'
#
loop_
_entity.id
_entity.type
_entity.pdbx_description
1 polymer ?
#
loop_
_entity_poly.entity_id
_entity_poly.type
_entity_poly.pdbx_seq_one_letter_code
_entity_poly.pdbx_strand_id
1 'polypeptide(L)'
;MGTMLQKRGLKVGEIPELLNFTAPDIIEEIHTEYLDAGADVILTNSFGANRFKAKKIGRSVEEIVVASVNIAKKAIAGRKDKFIALDVAPCGKVLAPAGDLSFEDAVDIFAEIVTAGEKAGADYIHFETFTDLYELKAAIIAAKENSKLPIVATMSFEENGNTFFGATVKSMVITLEALGVVALGVNCSLGPKQLSSIVNELLEFSSVPVFIKPNAGLPIIRGEEIQYDITAEEFASYMKDYALLGVRAVGGCCGTNPEYIKLLKKDLSKIKPKPISFKNFTAICSPSKQVFFGKDIALIGERLNPTGRKTLQAAIREGNIDFILKDAIKQQEQGANLLDVNMGLPDIDEPHMLSKVVKEIQAILDLPLQIDSSNYDALESAARIYNGKPIINSVNAKKESLDKILPIVKKYGCAILGLTLDDSGIPETAEERVAIAEKIINTAKKLGIPSKDILIDCLVMTASAQQKQASETLKAVRLVKEKLKVKTVLGVSNVSFGLPNRPLLNRTMLAMALTQGLDAPIMNPGDIDMSETVAAFRTLTAKDNNSEQYINKFSEQAPKNNKIEQNESLPLPYAITHGLKKEAEEATKSLLEKKKPLDIIENVIIPALNLVGENYENNNIFLPQLIKSAEAAKSSFELLRSVLSKNDSLAITQRKKIVLATVHGDIHDIGKNIVKIIMENYNFDVIDLGKDVPPETVLQAVKTSGTSIVGLSALMTTTVASMKKTIELLRSECPAVKIIVGGAVLSPYLANHVGADCYAKDAMEGVRAAEKF
;
A
#
# COMPACT_ATOMS: atom_id res chain seq x y z
N MET A 1 22.52 -14.91 -2.28
CA MET A 1 22.97 -15.47 -0.98
C MET A 1 22.23 -16.76 -0.63
N GLY A 2 20.93 -16.74 -0.29
CA GLY A 2 20.19 -17.91 0.21
C GLY A 2 20.35 -19.21 -0.60
N THR A 3 20.14 -19.18 -1.93
CA THR A 3 20.32 -20.35 -2.80
C THR A 3 21.76 -20.90 -2.78
N MET A 4 22.77 -20.02 -2.63
CA MET A 4 24.18 -20.42 -2.55
C MET A 4 24.52 -21.08 -1.21
N LEU A 5 23.86 -20.66 -0.13
CA LEU A 5 23.99 -21.28 1.20
C LEU A 5 23.35 -22.67 1.24
N GLN A 6 22.19 -22.84 0.60
CA GLN A 6 21.53 -24.15 0.50
C GLN A 6 22.40 -25.16 -0.24
N LYS A 7 23.07 -24.76 -1.32
CA LYS A 7 24.06 -25.61 -2.02
C LYS A 7 25.26 -26.00 -1.17
N ARG A 8 25.54 -25.24 -0.10
CA ARG A 8 26.61 -25.49 0.87
C ARG A 8 26.10 -26.13 2.17
N GLY A 9 24.89 -26.69 2.14
CA GLY A 9 24.36 -27.51 3.23
C GLY A 9 23.50 -26.78 4.26
N LEU A 10 23.15 -25.50 4.04
CA LEU A 10 22.12 -24.82 4.86
C LEU A 10 20.80 -25.59 4.70
N LYS A 11 20.28 -26.11 5.82
CA LYS A 11 19.05 -26.90 5.80
C LYS A 11 17.82 -26.01 5.67
N VAL A 12 16.75 -26.59 5.15
CA VAL A 12 15.44 -25.92 5.09
C VAL A 12 15.01 -25.57 6.52
N GLY A 13 14.61 -24.31 6.74
CA GLY A 13 14.20 -23.80 8.06
C GLY A 13 15.33 -23.19 8.90
N GLU A 14 16.60 -23.41 8.56
CA GLU A 14 17.71 -22.74 9.24
C GLU A 14 17.76 -21.25 8.89
N ILE A 15 18.12 -20.44 9.89
CA ILE A 15 18.17 -18.97 9.75
C ILE A 15 19.53 -18.59 9.13
N PRO A 16 19.59 -18.08 7.89
CA PRO A 16 20.85 -17.80 7.20
C PRO A 16 21.80 -16.88 7.97
N GLU A 17 21.23 -15.93 8.73
CA GLU A 17 21.98 -14.96 9.51
C GLU A 17 22.77 -15.59 10.68
N LEU A 18 22.42 -16.82 11.11
CA LEU A 18 23.19 -17.58 12.10
C LEU A 18 24.59 -17.94 11.58
N LEU A 19 24.72 -18.16 10.27
CA LEU A 19 25.99 -18.53 9.64
C LEU A 19 27.04 -17.42 9.71
N ASN A 20 26.64 -16.17 9.99
CA ASN A 20 27.59 -15.09 10.28
C ASN A 20 28.48 -15.39 11.49
N PHE A 21 28.06 -16.31 12.37
CA PHE A 21 28.81 -16.71 13.56
C PHE A 21 29.33 -18.14 13.49
N THR A 22 28.54 -19.06 12.94
CA THR A 22 28.88 -20.48 12.93
C THR A 22 29.70 -20.90 11.72
N ALA A 23 29.59 -20.20 10.60
CA ALA A 23 30.35 -20.47 9.37
C ALA A 23 30.65 -19.19 8.57
N PRO A 24 31.32 -18.18 9.17
CA PRO A 24 31.58 -16.89 8.52
C PRO A 24 32.40 -17.01 7.23
N ASP A 25 33.31 -18.00 7.17
CA ASP A 25 34.16 -18.23 6.00
C ASP A 25 33.35 -18.62 4.76
N ILE A 26 32.23 -19.35 4.94
CA ILE A 26 31.31 -19.68 3.84
C ILE A 26 30.64 -18.42 3.26
N ILE A 27 30.24 -17.49 4.14
CA ILE A 27 29.63 -16.23 3.73
C ILE A 27 30.65 -15.37 2.98
N GLU A 28 31.89 -15.29 3.50
CA GLU A 28 33.00 -14.58 2.85
C GLU A 28 33.34 -15.16 1.47
N GLU A 29 33.37 -16.49 1.35
CA GLU A 29 33.60 -17.19 0.08
C GLU A 29 32.52 -16.83 -0.94
N ILE A 30 31.24 -16.90 -0.57
CA ILE A 30 30.15 -16.54 -1.48
C ILE A 30 30.25 -15.08 -1.93
N HIS A 31 30.56 -14.15 -1.02
CA HIS A 31 30.79 -12.75 -1.41
C HIS A 31 31.93 -12.64 -2.42
N THR A 32 33.05 -13.33 -2.15
CA THR A 32 34.22 -13.37 -3.02
C THR A 32 33.88 -13.91 -4.41
N GLU A 33 33.10 -14.99 -4.52
CA GLU A 33 32.64 -15.54 -5.79
C GLU A 33 31.83 -14.54 -6.62
N TYR A 34 30.89 -13.81 -6.00
CA TYR A 34 30.12 -12.78 -6.70
C TYR A 34 30.99 -11.59 -7.12
N LEU A 35 31.95 -11.18 -6.29
CA LEU A 35 32.91 -10.11 -6.61
C LEU A 35 33.82 -10.53 -7.78
N ASP A 36 34.29 -11.78 -7.80
CA ASP A 36 35.11 -12.35 -8.87
C ASP A 36 34.33 -12.53 -10.17
N ALA A 37 33.02 -12.81 -10.08
CA ALA A 37 32.10 -12.77 -11.21
C ALA A 37 31.86 -11.35 -11.75
N GLY A 38 32.32 -10.30 -11.04
CA GLY A 38 32.27 -8.92 -11.51
C GLY A 38 31.16 -8.07 -10.91
N ALA A 39 30.53 -8.51 -9.81
CA ALA A 39 29.61 -7.67 -9.04
C ALA A 39 30.32 -6.40 -8.55
N ASP A 40 29.64 -5.26 -8.67
CA ASP A 40 30.10 -3.97 -8.15
C ASP A 40 29.56 -3.70 -6.73
N VAL A 41 28.50 -4.42 -6.35
CA VAL A 41 27.85 -4.34 -5.04
C VAL A 41 27.63 -5.74 -4.52
N ILE A 42 27.89 -5.96 -3.23
CA ILE A 42 27.41 -7.13 -2.49
C ILE A 42 26.43 -6.72 -1.38
N LEU A 43 25.42 -7.55 -1.16
CA LEU A 43 24.39 -7.37 -0.13
C LEU A 43 24.78 -8.19 1.10
N THR A 44 24.78 -7.59 2.29
CA THR A 44 25.13 -8.28 3.54
C THR A 44 24.23 -9.48 3.81
N ASN A 45 24.73 -10.51 4.50
CA ASN A 45 23.89 -11.62 4.98
C ASN A 45 23.07 -11.19 6.20
N SER A 46 22.15 -10.24 6.00
CA SER A 46 21.29 -9.62 7.03
C SER A 46 19.83 -9.46 6.62
N PHE A 47 19.41 -10.06 5.50
CA PHE A 47 18.08 -9.94 4.91
C PHE A 47 16.95 -9.90 5.94
N GLY A 48 16.89 -10.85 6.88
CA GLY A 48 15.90 -10.90 7.94
C GLY A 48 16.43 -10.63 9.35
N ALA A 49 17.51 -9.86 9.50
CA ALA A 49 18.17 -9.57 10.78
C ALA A 49 17.36 -8.65 11.72
N ASN A 50 16.08 -8.91 11.92
CA ASN A 50 15.21 -8.19 12.85
C ASN A 50 15.11 -8.87 14.22
N ARG A 51 14.57 -8.16 15.23
CA ARG A 51 14.45 -8.66 16.61
C ARG A 51 13.73 -10.00 16.75
N PHE A 52 12.78 -10.31 15.88
CA PHE A 52 12.07 -11.60 15.91
C PHE A 52 12.97 -12.77 15.53
N LYS A 53 13.82 -12.61 14.51
CA LYS A 53 14.82 -13.62 14.15
C LYS A 53 15.99 -13.63 15.12
N ALA A 54 16.46 -12.46 15.57
CA ALA A 54 17.58 -12.33 16.49
C ALA A 54 17.33 -13.11 17.80
N LYS A 55 16.11 -13.02 18.34
CA LYS A 55 15.68 -13.81 19.51
C LYS A 55 15.84 -15.32 19.30
N LYS A 56 15.55 -15.84 18.11
CA LYS A 56 15.69 -17.28 17.79
C LYS A 56 17.16 -17.73 17.69
N ILE A 57 18.04 -16.83 17.24
CA ILE A 57 19.48 -17.06 17.14
C ILE A 57 20.16 -16.93 18.53
N GLY A 58 19.50 -16.30 19.50
CA GLY A 58 20.09 -16.00 20.81
C GLY A 58 21.12 -14.86 20.73
N ARG A 59 20.89 -13.90 19.83
CA ARG A 59 21.77 -12.74 19.57
C ARG A 59 20.95 -11.46 19.53
N SER A 60 21.62 -10.32 19.68
CA SER A 60 21.03 -9.01 19.39
C SER A 60 21.04 -8.71 17.88
N VAL A 61 20.18 -7.79 17.45
CA VAL A 61 20.15 -7.28 16.07
C VAL A 61 21.51 -6.66 15.71
N GLU A 62 22.08 -5.87 16.62
CA GLU A 62 23.39 -5.23 16.42
C GLU A 62 24.50 -6.25 16.15
N GLU A 63 24.59 -7.32 16.96
CA GLU A 63 25.60 -8.38 16.74
C GLU A 63 25.48 -9.01 15.36
N ILE A 64 24.26 -9.34 14.92
CA ILE A 64 24.02 -10.00 13.63
C ILE A 64 24.43 -9.08 12.47
N VAL A 65 24.00 -7.83 12.51
CA VAL A 65 24.29 -6.84 11.46
C VAL A 65 25.78 -6.48 11.42
N VAL A 66 26.41 -6.28 12.58
CA VAL A 66 27.86 -6.00 12.65
C VAL A 66 28.67 -7.17 12.11
N ALA A 67 28.30 -8.41 12.46
CA ALA A 67 28.98 -9.60 11.94
C ALA A 67 28.85 -9.70 10.41
N SER A 68 27.64 -9.51 9.86
CA SER A 68 27.42 -9.62 8.41
C SER A 68 28.18 -8.54 7.61
N VAL A 69 28.19 -7.30 8.09
CA VAL A 69 28.93 -6.19 7.46
C VAL A 69 30.44 -6.44 7.54
N ASN A 70 30.95 -6.93 8.67
CA ASN A 70 32.38 -7.22 8.82
C ASN A 70 32.86 -8.33 7.87
N ILE A 71 32.03 -9.36 7.64
CA ILE A 71 32.34 -10.41 6.66
C ILE A 71 32.39 -9.81 5.24
N ALA A 72 31.40 -9.00 4.87
CA ALA A 72 31.40 -8.31 3.58
C ALA A 72 32.64 -7.41 3.40
N LYS A 73 33.07 -6.71 4.47
CA LYS A 73 34.30 -5.89 4.49
C LYS A 73 35.56 -6.69 4.23
N LYS A 74 35.67 -7.91 4.78
CA LYS A 74 36.80 -8.80 4.49
C LYS A 74 36.81 -9.20 3.01
N ALA A 75 35.67 -9.59 2.46
CA ALA A 75 35.58 -10.00 1.05
C ALA A 75 35.95 -8.89 0.05
N ILE A 76 35.64 -7.62 0.36
CA ILE A 76 36.00 -6.48 -0.49
C ILE A 76 37.41 -5.94 -0.24
N ALA A 77 38.12 -6.39 0.80
CA ALA A 77 39.42 -5.85 1.16
C ALA A 77 40.41 -5.97 -0.01
N GLY A 78 41.09 -4.86 -0.34
CA GLY A 78 42.02 -4.79 -1.47
C GLY A 78 41.38 -4.65 -2.86
N ARG A 79 40.04 -4.67 -2.96
CA ARG A 79 39.31 -4.42 -4.20
C ARG A 79 38.92 -2.95 -4.31
N LYS A 80 38.95 -2.40 -5.54
CA LYS A 80 38.53 -1.02 -5.83
C LYS A 80 37.11 -0.99 -6.38
N ASP A 81 36.40 0.11 -6.13
CA ASP A 81 35.07 0.40 -6.67
C ASP A 81 34.03 -0.69 -6.34
N LYS A 82 34.06 -1.18 -5.10
CA LYS A 82 33.11 -2.16 -4.56
C LYS A 82 32.37 -1.59 -3.37
N PHE A 83 31.08 -1.89 -3.29
CA PHE A 83 30.19 -1.36 -2.26
C PHE A 83 29.49 -2.48 -1.48
N ILE A 84 29.22 -2.22 -0.21
CA ILE A 84 28.48 -3.05 0.71
C ILE A 84 27.11 -2.42 0.96
N ALA A 85 26.07 -3.10 0.50
CA ALA A 85 24.69 -2.74 0.76
C ALA A 85 24.20 -3.46 2.03
N LEU A 86 23.68 -2.70 2.99
CA LEU A 86 22.95 -3.28 4.12
C LEU A 86 21.63 -3.86 3.60
N ASP A 87 21.55 -5.18 3.53
CA ASP A 87 20.36 -5.90 3.08
C ASP A 87 19.32 -5.97 4.19
N VAL A 88 18.12 -5.43 3.93
CA VAL A 88 16.99 -5.37 4.86
C VAL A 88 15.70 -5.75 4.14
N ALA A 89 15.03 -6.78 4.63
CA ALA A 89 13.75 -7.25 4.12
C ALA A 89 12.60 -6.93 5.09
N PRO A 90 11.33 -7.20 4.70
CA PRO A 90 10.19 -7.15 5.61
C PRO A 90 10.44 -7.87 6.93
N CYS A 91 9.85 -7.35 8.01
CA CYS A 91 10.06 -7.92 9.34
C CYS A 91 9.35 -9.28 9.54
N GLY A 92 8.47 -9.65 8.60
CA GLY A 92 7.70 -10.89 8.62
C GLY A 92 6.43 -10.81 9.48
N LYS A 93 5.99 -9.60 9.81
CA LYS A 93 4.72 -9.30 10.49
C LYS A 93 3.89 -8.37 9.61
N VAL A 94 2.57 -8.52 9.71
CA VAL A 94 1.62 -7.67 8.96
C VAL A 94 1.27 -6.45 9.81
N LEU A 95 1.29 -5.27 9.20
CA LEU A 95 0.96 -4.02 9.86
C LEU A 95 -0.55 -3.90 10.12
N ALA A 96 -0.90 -3.24 11.22
CA ALA A 96 -2.27 -2.86 11.52
C ALA A 96 -2.84 -1.91 10.43
N PRO A 97 -4.12 -2.05 10.05
CA PRO A 97 -5.13 -2.93 10.67
C PRO A 97 -5.19 -4.36 10.10
N ALA A 98 -4.42 -4.71 9.06
CA ALA A 98 -4.45 -6.05 8.47
C ALA A 98 -3.77 -7.12 9.35
N GLY A 99 -2.91 -6.70 10.28
CA GLY A 99 -2.30 -7.53 11.30
C GLY A 99 -2.08 -6.77 12.60
N ASP A 100 -1.22 -7.31 13.47
CA ASP A 100 -1.09 -6.83 14.85
C ASP A 100 0.10 -5.88 15.08
N LEU A 101 0.97 -5.69 14.09
CA LEU A 101 2.16 -4.83 14.26
C LEU A 101 1.77 -3.36 14.05
N SER A 102 2.02 -2.50 15.05
CA SER A 102 1.79 -1.07 14.88
C SER A 102 2.83 -0.46 13.93
N PHE A 103 2.48 0.66 13.29
CA PHE A 103 3.41 1.37 12.41
C PHE A 103 4.68 1.82 13.13
N GLU A 104 4.54 2.33 14.36
CA GLU A 104 5.71 2.78 15.14
C GLU A 104 6.58 1.60 15.59
N ASP A 105 5.98 0.46 15.96
CA ASP A 105 6.77 -0.75 16.25
C ASP A 105 7.58 -1.20 15.02
N ALA A 106 7.00 -1.09 13.82
CA ALA A 106 7.73 -1.36 12.59
C ALA A 106 8.89 -0.39 12.39
N VAL A 107 8.68 0.92 12.61
CA VAL A 107 9.75 1.93 12.58
C VAL A 107 10.87 1.56 13.56
N ASP A 108 10.54 1.22 14.81
CA ASP A 108 11.52 0.85 15.83
C ASP A 108 12.32 -0.40 15.45
N ILE A 109 11.65 -1.41 14.87
CA ILE A 109 12.31 -2.64 14.40
C ILE A 109 13.34 -2.31 13.32
N PHE A 110 12.99 -1.48 12.34
CA PHE A 110 13.92 -1.11 11.28
C PHE A 110 15.01 -0.16 11.78
N ALA A 111 14.72 0.69 12.78
CA ALA A 111 15.67 1.61 13.38
C ALA A 111 16.87 0.86 14.00
N GLU A 112 16.61 -0.26 14.69
CA GLU A 112 17.67 -1.13 15.23
C GLU A 112 18.63 -1.61 14.13
N ILE A 113 18.09 -2.03 12.98
CA ILE A 113 18.85 -2.63 11.88
C ILE A 113 19.70 -1.56 11.19
N VAL A 114 19.10 -0.42 10.82
CA VAL A 114 19.79 0.65 10.08
C VAL A 114 20.86 1.34 10.92
N THR A 115 20.60 1.53 12.23
CA THR A 115 21.59 2.10 13.17
C THR A 115 22.81 1.18 13.28
N ALA A 116 22.58 -0.13 13.41
CA ALA A 116 23.66 -1.12 13.47
C ALA A 116 24.45 -1.16 12.15
N GLY A 117 23.77 -1.08 11.00
CA GLY A 117 24.40 -1.11 9.68
C GLY A 117 25.28 0.10 9.40
N GLU A 118 24.82 1.32 9.75
CA GLU A 118 25.65 2.53 9.64
C GLU A 118 26.87 2.46 10.55
N LYS A 119 26.67 2.08 11.82
CA LYS A 119 27.79 1.93 12.79
C LYS A 119 28.81 0.89 12.34
N ALA A 120 28.35 -0.20 11.73
CA ALA A 120 29.21 -1.23 11.18
C ALA A 120 29.92 -0.77 9.89
N GLY A 121 29.46 0.30 9.25
CA GLY A 121 30.04 0.94 8.07
C GLY A 121 29.64 0.28 6.76
N ALA A 122 28.34 -0.01 6.57
CA ALA A 122 27.76 -0.23 5.25
C ALA A 122 27.76 1.06 4.41
N ASP A 123 27.79 0.96 3.09
CA ASP A 123 27.85 2.12 2.19
C ASP A 123 26.46 2.72 1.93
N TYR A 124 25.42 1.89 1.92
CA TYR A 124 24.03 2.31 1.76
C TYR A 124 23.05 1.26 2.29
N ILE A 125 21.80 1.66 2.50
CA ILE A 125 20.71 0.78 2.94
C ILE A 125 19.94 0.27 1.72
N HIS A 126 19.74 -1.04 1.63
CA HIS A 126 18.98 -1.69 0.58
C HIS A 126 17.75 -2.39 1.17
N PHE A 127 16.60 -1.72 1.09
CA PHE A 127 15.33 -2.34 1.42
C PHE A 127 14.87 -3.18 0.22
N GLU A 128 14.71 -4.50 0.39
CA GLU A 128 14.29 -5.38 -0.70
C GLU A 128 13.16 -6.35 -0.34
N THR A 129 12.41 -6.78 -1.36
CA THR A 129 11.32 -7.77 -1.25
C THR A 129 10.12 -7.30 -0.41
N PHE A 130 9.91 -5.99 -0.29
CA PHE A 130 8.70 -5.47 0.34
C PHE A 130 7.48 -5.68 -0.55
N THR A 131 6.41 -6.22 0.01
CA THR A 131 5.10 -6.37 -0.66
C THR A 131 4.05 -5.41 -0.11
N ASP A 132 4.31 -4.78 1.04
CA ASP A 132 3.50 -3.70 1.60
C ASP A 132 4.23 -2.36 1.49
N LEU A 133 3.62 -1.40 0.80
CA LEU A 133 4.15 -0.03 0.68
C LEU A 133 4.18 0.67 2.03
N TYR A 134 3.28 0.30 2.96
CA TYR A 134 3.19 0.91 4.27
C TYR A 134 4.36 0.50 5.16
N GLU A 135 4.69 -0.79 5.19
CA GLU A 135 5.86 -1.32 5.88
C GLU A 135 7.16 -0.74 5.31
N LEU A 136 7.26 -0.64 3.98
CA LEU A 136 8.43 -0.02 3.34
C LEU A 136 8.57 1.46 3.72
N LYS A 137 7.45 2.20 3.80
CA LYS A 137 7.46 3.58 4.31
C LYS A 137 7.96 3.65 5.76
N ALA A 138 7.52 2.73 6.63
CA ALA A 138 8.03 2.65 8.01
C ALA A 138 9.55 2.42 8.04
N ALA A 139 10.06 1.51 7.20
CA ALA A 139 11.49 1.24 7.09
C ALA A 139 12.29 2.46 6.62
N ILE A 140 11.77 3.20 5.63
CA ILE A 140 12.42 4.41 5.11
C ILE A 140 12.39 5.54 6.15
N ILE A 141 11.29 5.70 6.90
CA ILE A 141 11.24 6.66 8.00
C ILE A 141 12.28 6.29 9.07
N ALA A 142 12.37 5.03 9.45
CA ALA A 142 13.38 4.56 10.39
C ALA A 142 14.81 4.89 9.92
N ALA A 143 15.11 4.65 8.64
CA ALA A 143 16.38 5.03 8.03
C ALA A 143 16.62 6.54 8.07
N LYS A 144 15.64 7.38 7.72
CA LYS A 144 15.79 8.84 7.73
C LYS A 144 15.96 9.42 9.13
N GLU A 145 15.42 8.76 10.15
CA GLU A 145 15.49 9.22 11.55
C GLU A 145 16.76 8.76 12.25
N ASN A 146 17.34 7.63 11.84
CA ASN A 146 18.42 6.97 12.57
C ASN A 146 19.69 6.78 11.74
N SER A 147 19.67 7.16 10.46
CA SER A 147 20.81 6.98 9.57
C SER A 147 21.01 8.13 8.56
N LYS A 148 22.26 8.32 8.13
CA LYS A 148 22.65 9.22 7.05
C LYS A 148 22.96 8.49 5.74
N LEU A 149 22.88 7.16 5.74
CA LEU A 149 23.19 6.36 4.57
C LEU A 149 22.17 6.60 3.44
N PRO A 150 22.60 6.59 2.16
CA PRO A 150 21.67 6.59 1.04
C PRO A 150 20.72 5.40 1.09
N ILE A 151 19.49 5.60 0.62
CA ILE A 151 18.45 4.56 0.66
C ILE A 151 18.13 4.11 -0.77
N VAL A 152 18.28 2.81 -1.01
CA VAL A 152 17.75 2.11 -2.19
C VAL A 152 16.59 1.24 -1.73
N ALA A 153 15.47 1.30 -2.44
CA ALA A 153 14.26 0.58 -2.04
C ALA A 153 13.64 -0.17 -3.22
N THR A 154 13.41 -1.47 -3.07
CA THR A 154 12.72 -2.29 -4.05
C THR A 154 11.50 -3.00 -3.46
N MET A 155 10.50 -3.20 -4.32
CA MET A 155 9.29 -3.97 -3.99
C MET A 155 9.16 -5.21 -4.88
N SER A 156 8.39 -6.18 -4.38
CA SER A 156 8.05 -7.41 -5.11
C SER A 156 6.61 -7.32 -5.60
N PHE A 157 6.41 -7.49 -6.91
CA PHE A 157 5.11 -7.39 -7.57
C PHE A 157 4.65 -8.74 -8.10
N GLU A 158 3.34 -8.88 -8.24
CA GLU A 158 2.72 -9.93 -9.04
C GLU A 158 2.73 -9.54 -10.53
N GLU A 159 2.44 -10.50 -11.41
CA GLU A 159 2.50 -10.29 -12.87
C GLU A 159 1.50 -9.22 -13.37
N ASN A 160 0.43 -8.97 -12.59
CA ASN A 160 -0.55 -7.92 -12.86
C ASN A 160 -0.05 -6.48 -12.59
N GLY A 161 1.17 -6.31 -12.04
CA GLY A 161 1.74 -5.00 -11.71
C GLY A 161 1.29 -4.42 -10.36
N ASN A 162 0.59 -5.20 -9.54
CA ASN A 162 0.24 -4.84 -8.17
C ASN A 162 1.03 -5.67 -7.17
N THR A 163 1.26 -5.13 -5.98
CA THR A 163 1.75 -5.93 -4.86
C THR A 163 0.59 -6.64 -4.18
N PHE A 164 0.91 -7.62 -3.35
CA PHE A 164 -0.06 -8.38 -2.56
C PHE A 164 -0.98 -7.50 -1.69
N PHE A 165 -0.49 -6.36 -1.20
CA PHE A 165 -1.28 -5.39 -0.42
C PHE A 165 -1.95 -4.31 -1.29
N GLY A 166 -1.89 -4.46 -2.62
CA GLY A 166 -2.55 -3.59 -3.58
C GLY A 166 -1.78 -2.36 -4.01
N ALA A 167 -0.49 -2.26 -3.68
CA ALA A 167 0.30 -1.13 -4.15
C ALA A 167 0.58 -1.26 -5.65
N THR A 168 0.33 -0.20 -6.42
CA THR A 168 0.68 -0.17 -7.86
C THR A 168 2.14 0.26 -8.07
N VAL A 169 2.70 -0.04 -9.23
CA VAL A 169 4.03 0.48 -9.64
C VAL A 169 4.07 2.01 -9.57
N LYS A 170 3.02 2.70 -10.04
CA LYS A 170 2.94 4.18 -9.99
C LYS A 170 2.95 4.70 -8.55
N SER A 171 2.16 4.09 -7.66
CA SER A 171 2.09 4.50 -6.25
C SER A 171 3.42 4.29 -5.54
N MET A 172 4.11 3.18 -5.82
CA MET A 172 5.47 2.95 -5.35
C MET A 172 6.39 4.08 -5.82
N VAL A 173 6.45 4.37 -7.12
CA VAL A 173 7.35 5.41 -7.66
C VAL A 173 7.06 6.78 -7.04
N ILE A 174 5.79 7.19 -7.01
CA ILE A 174 5.37 8.49 -6.46
C ILE A 174 5.77 8.62 -4.98
N THR A 175 5.56 7.56 -4.20
CA THR A 175 5.81 7.56 -2.75
C THR A 175 7.30 7.52 -2.43
N LEU A 176 8.04 6.58 -3.02
CA LEU A 176 9.45 6.39 -2.72
C LEU A 176 10.30 7.58 -3.20
N GLU A 177 10.00 8.13 -4.37
CA GLU A 177 10.68 9.33 -4.87
C GLU A 177 10.45 10.53 -3.94
N ALA A 178 9.20 10.71 -3.46
CA ALA A 178 8.87 11.78 -2.52
C ALA A 178 9.56 11.61 -1.16
N LEU A 179 9.72 10.37 -0.69
CA LEU A 179 10.48 10.05 0.52
C LEU A 179 11.99 10.30 0.37
N GLY A 180 12.49 10.44 -0.85
CA GLY A 180 13.87 10.81 -1.15
C GLY A 180 14.83 9.63 -1.26
N VAL A 181 14.35 8.46 -1.69
CA VAL A 181 15.25 7.33 -2.03
C VAL A 181 16.16 7.72 -3.19
N VAL A 182 17.40 7.25 -3.19
CA VAL A 182 18.38 7.57 -4.25
C VAL A 182 18.25 6.65 -5.46
N ALA A 183 17.61 5.50 -5.30
CA ALA A 183 17.22 4.58 -6.37
C ALA A 183 16.03 3.74 -5.92
N LEU A 184 15.24 3.28 -6.88
CA LEU A 184 14.10 2.39 -6.63
C LEU A 184 14.03 1.25 -7.64
N GLY A 185 13.22 0.23 -7.38
CA GLY A 185 12.84 -0.72 -8.42
C GLY A 185 12.29 -2.03 -7.89
N VAL A 186 12.58 -3.14 -8.57
CA VAL A 186 11.90 -4.40 -8.30
C VAL A 186 12.84 -5.58 -8.16
N ASN A 187 12.48 -6.50 -7.28
CA ASN A 187 13.23 -7.72 -7.06
C ASN A 187 12.28 -8.87 -6.74
N CYS A 188 12.76 -10.11 -6.93
CA CYS A 188 12.02 -11.33 -6.60
C CYS A 188 10.68 -11.49 -7.36
N SER A 189 9.85 -12.45 -6.91
CA SER A 189 8.59 -12.95 -7.49
C SER A 189 8.68 -13.48 -8.93
N LEU A 190 9.15 -12.66 -9.86
CA LEU A 190 9.06 -12.87 -11.29
C LEU A 190 10.43 -13.10 -11.92
N GLY A 191 10.45 -13.85 -13.03
CA GLY A 191 11.59 -13.94 -13.93
C GLY A 191 11.76 -12.66 -14.75
N PRO A 192 12.91 -12.48 -15.42
CA PRO A 192 13.17 -11.29 -16.20
C PRO A 192 12.17 -11.12 -17.35
N LYS A 193 11.60 -12.19 -17.91
CA LYS A 193 10.59 -12.11 -18.99
C LYS A 193 9.29 -11.45 -18.52
N GLN A 194 8.75 -11.89 -17.39
CA GLN A 194 7.48 -11.40 -16.83
C GLN A 194 7.59 -9.96 -16.32
N LEU A 195 8.78 -9.51 -15.92
CA LEU A 195 9.00 -8.15 -15.42
C LEU A 195 8.90 -7.04 -16.48
N SER A 196 8.82 -7.36 -17.78
CA SER A 196 8.97 -6.36 -18.84
C SER A 196 7.97 -5.21 -18.76
N SER A 197 6.69 -5.50 -18.48
CA SER A 197 5.65 -4.48 -18.30
C SER A 197 5.96 -3.54 -17.13
N ILE A 198 6.30 -4.12 -15.98
CA ILE A 198 6.65 -3.40 -14.75
C ILE A 198 7.89 -2.52 -14.95
N VAL A 199 8.92 -3.02 -15.65
CA VAL A 199 10.14 -2.24 -15.92
C VAL A 199 9.85 -1.03 -16.82
N ASN A 200 9.02 -1.20 -17.84
CA ASN A 200 8.63 -0.07 -18.70
C ASN A 200 7.89 1.00 -17.91
N GLU A 201 6.97 0.61 -17.04
CA GLU A 201 6.22 1.53 -16.18
C GLU A 201 7.15 2.25 -15.18
N LEU A 202 8.07 1.54 -14.53
CA LEU A 202 9.08 2.16 -13.66
C LEU A 202 9.89 3.25 -14.39
N LEU A 203 10.34 2.99 -15.62
CA LEU A 203 11.12 3.94 -16.42
C LEU A 203 10.28 5.12 -16.94
N GLU A 204 8.97 4.91 -17.15
CA GLU A 204 8.05 5.97 -17.55
C GLU A 204 7.88 7.01 -16.43
N PHE A 205 7.70 6.54 -15.19
CA PHE A 205 7.34 7.40 -14.05
C PHE A 205 8.51 7.82 -13.16
N SER A 206 9.62 7.07 -13.11
CA SER A 206 10.73 7.38 -12.20
C SER A 206 11.59 8.56 -12.66
N SER A 207 11.93 9.45 -11.73
CA SER A 207 12.96 10.49 -11.91
C SER A 207 14.30 10.11 -11.27
N VAL A 208 14.37 8.96 -10.59
CA VAL A 208 15.57 8.42 -9.94
C VAL A 208 16.03 7.14 -10.64
N PRO A 209 17.29 6.70 -10.45
CA PRO A 209 17.77 5.42 -10.98
C PRO A 209 16.83 4.26 -10.70
N VAL A 210 16.59 3.43 -11.73
CA VAL A 210 15.84 2.17 -11.59
C VAL A 210 16.81 0.99 -11.46
N PHE A 211 16.59 0.15 -10.44
CA PHE A 211 17.34 -1.08 -10.16
C PHE A 211 16.43 -2.31 -10.29
N ILE A 212 16.93 -3.40 -10.88
CA ILE A 212 16.16 -4.64 -11.03
C ILE A 212 16.96 -5.88 -10.63
N LYS A 213 16.29 -6.80 -9.93
CA LYS A 213 16.86 -8.06 -9.43
C LYS A 213 15.86 -9.22 -9.57
N PRO A 214 15.55 -9.69 -10.80
CA PRO A 214 14.62 -10.79 -11.01
C PRO A 214 15.12 -12.13 -10.46
N ASN A 215 14.21 -13.08 -10.32
CA ASN A 215 14.55 -14.50 -10.13
C ASN A 215 15.14 -15.08 -11.43
N ALA A 216 15.87 -16.20 -11.34
CA ALA A 216 16.41 -16.93 -12.50
C ALA A 216 15.32 -17.64 -13.34
N GLY A 217 14.11 -17.08 -13.40
CA GLY A 217 12.91 -17.72 -13.94
C GLY A 217 11.88 -18.04 -12.85
N LEU A 218 10.83 -18.75 -13.26
CA LEU A 218 9.87 -19.36 -12.36
C LEU A 218 10.40 -20.72 -11.88
N PRO A 219 10.06 -21.14 -10.65
CA PRO A 219 10.51 -22.41 -10.14
C PRO A 219 9.78 -23.58 -10.79
N ILE A 220 10.55 -24.55 -11.27
CA ILE A 220 10.09 -25.79 -11.89
C ILE A 220 10.70 -26.99 -11.15
N ILE A 221 9.93 -28.05 -10.94
CA ILE A 221 10.47 -29.31 -10.41
C ILE A 221 10.99 -30.16 -11.57
N ARG A 222 12.25 -30.59 -11.50
CA ARG A 222 12.82 -31.63 -12.37
C ARG A 222 13.43 -32.72 -11.51
N GLY A 223 12.75 -33.86 -11.41
CA GLY A 223 13.13 -34.95 -10.48
C GLY A 223 12.73 -34.61 -9.03
N GLU A 224 13.67 -34.73 -8.09
CA GLU A 224 13.50 -34.32 -6.68
C GLU A 224 14.01 -32.89 -6.40
N GLU A 225 14.62 -32.23 -7.39
CA GLU A 225 15.20 -30.90 -7.25
C GLU A 225 14.34 -29.81 -7.90
N ILE A 226 14.36 -28.63 -7.29
CA ILE A 226 13.73 -27.43 -7.84
C ILE A 226 14.77 -26.66 -8.64
N GLN A 227 14.51 -26.51 -9.92
CA GLN A 227 15.29 -25.71 -10.86
C GLN A 227 14.52 -24.45 -11.22
N TYR A 228 15.21 -23.48 -11.80
CA TYR A 228 14.59 -22.30 -12.38
C TYR A 228 14.62 -22.42 -13.90
N ASP A 229 13.59 -21.91 -14.57
CA ASP A 229 13.33 -22.18 -15.99
C ASP A 229 14.10 -21.29 -16.98
N ILE A 230 15.01 -20.41 -16.51
CA ILE A 230 15.83 -19.55 -17.37
C ILE A 230 17.31 -19.89 -17.27
N THR A 231 18.01 -19.88 -18.40
CA THR A 231 19.47 -20.04 -18.45
C THR A 231 20.20 -18.73 -18.12
N ALA A 232 21.50 -18.82 -17.79
CA ALA A 232 22.30 -17.64 -17.50
C ALA A 232 22.46 -16.72 -18.73
N GLU A 233 22.52 -17.30 -19.93
CA GLU A 233 22.56 -16.58 -21.20
C GLU A 233 21.26 -15.84 -21.50
N GLU A 234 20.11 -16.51 -21.36
CA GLU A 234 18.80 -15.88 -21.54
C GLU A 234 18.59 -14.77 -20.53
N PHE A 235 18.95 -15.00 -19.25
CA PHE A 235 18.89 -13.99 -18.21
C PHE A 235 19.73 -12.77 -18.62
N ALA A 236 21.00 -12.95 -18.99
CA ALA A 236 21.88 -11.86 -19.37
C ALA A 236 21.33 -11.06 -20.57
N SER A 237 20.74 -11.74 -21.55
CA SER A 237 20.09 -11.09 -22.70
C SER A 237 18.96 -10.16 -22.28
N TYR A 238 18.02 -10.62 -21.45
CA TYR A 238 16.91 -9.76 -20.98
C TYR A 238 17.40 -8.57 -20.17
N MET A 239 18.38 -8.77 -19.29
CA MET A 239 18.90 -7.69 -18.45
C MET A 239 19.67 -6.64 -19.26
N LYS A 240 20.34 -7.07 -20.34
CA LYS A 240 20.93 -6.17 -21.33
C LYS A 240 19.88 -5.31 -22.01
N ASP A 241 18.74 -5.88 -22.40
CA ASP A 241 17.63 -5.10 -22.98
C ASP A 241 17.10 -4.06 -21.99
N TYR A 242 16.95 -4.43 -20.71
CA TYR A 242 16.57 -3.48 -19.67
C TYR A 242 17.58 -2.35 -19.46
N ALA A 243 18.88 -2.66 -19.47
CA ALA A 243 19.92 -1.64 -19.41
C ALA A 243 19.87 -0.69 -20.62
N LEU A 244 19.58 -1.21 -21.81
CA LEU A 244 19.37 -0.41 -23.03
C LEU A 244 18.11 0.45 -22.95
N LEU A 245 17.05 0.01 -22.25
CA LEU A 245 15.84 0.81 -22.02
C LEU A 245 16.10 1.98 -21.07
N GLY A 246 16.97 1.81 -20.07
CA GLY A 246 17.39 2.87 -19.16
C GLY A 246 17.54 2.45 -17.71
N VAL A 247 17.40 1.16 -17.40
CA VAL A 247 17.71 0.61 -16.08
C VAL A 247 19.17 0.90 -15.73
N ARG A 248 19.40 1.42 -14.51
CA ARG A 248 20.72 1.90 -14.08
C ARG A 248 21.61 0.77 -13.59
N ALA A 249 21.03 -0.15 -12.84
CA ALA A 249 21.76 -1.23 -12.21
C ALA A 249 20.90 -2.50 -12.22
N VAL A 250 21.56 -3.63 -12.32
CA VAL A 250 20.93 -4.94 -12.48
C VAL A 250 21.63 -5.96 -11.60
N GLY A 251 20.88 -6.95 -11.14
CA GLY A 251 21.40 -8.08 -10.39
C GLY A 251 20.51 -9.32 -10.53
N GLY A 252 20.75 -10.32 -9.68
CA GLY A 252 19.96 -11.53 -9.60
C GLY A 252 19.43 -11.81 -8.19
N CYS A 253 18.21 -12.34 -8.08
CA CYS A 253 17.60 -12.76 -6.81
C CYS A 253 17.67 -14.30 -6.66
N CYS A 254 16.55 -14.95 -6.33
CA CYS A 254 16.49 -16.38 -6.11
C CYS A 254 16.83 -17.16 -7.38
N GLY A 255 17.61 -18.24 -7.22
CA GLY A 255 18.07 -19.09 -8.33
C GLY A 255 19.33 -18.61 -9.05
N THR A 256 19.71 -17.33 -8.90
CA THR A 256 20.92 -16.80 -9.54
C THR A 256 22.18 -17.17 -8.78
N ASN A 257 23.29 -17.34 -9.51
CA ASN A 257 24.59 -17.72 -8.99
C ASN A 257 25.71 -16.86 -9.66
N PRO A 258 27.00 -17.04 -9.32
CA PRO A 258 28.09 -16.26 -9.91
C PRO A 258 28.19 -16.33 -11.44
N GLU A 259 27.78 -17.41 -12.10
CA GLU A 259 27.77 -17.55 -13.56
C GLU A 259 26.85 -16.51 -14.22
N TYR A 260 25.65 -16.30 -13.65
CA TYR A 260 24.70 -15.29 -14.12
C TYR A 260 25.33 -13.89 -14.06
N ILE A 261 25.97 -13.57 -12.93
CA ILE A 261 26.61 -12.25 -12.74
C ILE A 261 27.79 -12.06 -13.70
N LYS A 262 28.56 -13.12 -13.98
CA LYS A 262 29.66 -13.09 -14.94
C LYS A 262 29.19 -12.79 -16.36
N LEU A 263 28.11 -13.44 -16.81
CA LEU A 263 27.51 -13.18 -18.11
C LEU A 263 26.88 -11.78 -18.18
N LEU A 264 26.19 -11.34 -17.13
CA LEU A 264 25.70 -9.97 -17.03
C LEU A 264 26.83 -8.95 -17.17
N LYS A 265 27.91 -9.10 -16.39
CA LYS A 265 29.04 -8.17 -16.45
C LYS A 265 29.66 -8.11 -17.85
N LYS A 266 29.82 -9.28 -18.48
CA LYS A 266 30.34 -9.38 -19.86
C LYS A 266 29.46 -8.59 -20.83
N ASP A 267 28.15 -8.80 -20.81
CA ASP A 267 27.22 -8.21 -21.77
C ASP A 267 27.00 -6.71 -21.54
N LEU A 268 27.07 -6.25 -20.29
CA LEU A 268 26.87 -4.86 -19.91
C LEU A 268 28.14 -4.00 -20.02
N SER A 269 29.33 -4.61 -20.04
CA SER A 269 30.63 -3.91 -20.03
C SER A 269 30.80 -2.85 -21.13
N LYS A 270 30.07 -2.97 -22.24
CA LYS A 270 30.12 -2.07 -23.40
C LYS A 270 28.95 -1.08 -23.45
N ILE A 271 27.99 -1.18 -22.53
CA ILE A 271 26.77 -0.37 -22.53
C ILE A 271 27.01 0.88 -21.69
N LYS A 272 26.79 2.04 -22.31
CA LYS A 272 26.74 3.30 -21.58
C LYS A 272 25.32 3.50 -21.04
N PRO A 273 25.14 3.70 -19.73
CA PRO A 273 23.82 3.95 -19.17
C PRO A 273 23.17 5.21 -19.77
N LYS A 274 21.88 5.13 -20.13
CA LYS A 274 21.11 6.30 -20.60
C LYS A 274 21.03 7.39 -19.51
N PRO A 275 21.00 8.69 -19.85
CA PRO A 275 20.74 9.73 -18.87
C PRO A 275 19.38 9.55 -18.17
N ILE A 276 19.31 9.91 -16.89
CA ILE A 276 18.06 9.86 -16.13
C ILE A 276 17.24 11.09 -16.49
N SER A 277 15.97 10.88 -16.89
CA SER A 277 15.05 11.97 -17.23
C SER A 277 14.22 12.36 -16.01
N PHE A 278 14.27 13.62 -15.60
CA PHE A 278 13.37 14.14 -14.57
C PHE A 278 11.92 14.18 -15.08
N LYS A 279 10.97 13.64 -14.31
CA LYS A 279 9.55 13.65 -14.67
C LYS A 279 8.83 14.78 -13.94
N ASN A 280 8.16 15.65 -14.70
CA ASN A 280 7.55 16.89 -14.20
C ASN A 280 6.01 16.83 -14.14
N PHE A 281 5.46 15.73 -13.62
CA PHE A 281 4.03 15.64 -13.31
C PHE A 281 3.80 15.84 -11.82
N THR A 282 2.69 16.49 -11.46
CA THR A 282 2.23 16.62 -10.07
C THR A 282 1.29 15.46 -9.79
N ALA A 283 1.60 14.67 -8.76
CA ALA A 283 0.79 13.52 -8.39
C ALA A 283 0.81 13.24 -6.89
N ILE A 284 -0.29 12.66 -6.41
CA ILE A 284 -0.44 12.08 -5.07
C ILE A 284 -1.03 10.67 -5.21
N CYS A 285 -0.94 9.87 -4.15
CA CYS A 285 -1.45 8.51 -4.21
C CYS A 285 -1.77 7.92 -2.84
N SER A 286 -2.78 7.04 -2.83
CA SER A 286 -2.89 5.92 -1.91
C SER A 286 -2.08 4.73 -2.47
N PRO A 287 -2.07 3.55 -1.84
CA PRO A 287 -1.36 2.39 -2.40
C PRO A 287 -1.92 1.97 -3.76
N SER A 288 -3.24 1.95 -3.90
CA SER A 288 -3.91 1.42 -5.08
C SER A 288 -4.31 2.48 -6.11
N LYS A 289 -4.37 3.77 -5.73
CA LYS A 289 -4.87 4.83 -6.61
C LYS A 289 -3.98 6.06 -6.62
N GLN A 290 -3.85 6.65 -7.80
CA GLN A 290 -3.05 7.85 -8.02
C GLN A 290 -3.93 8.95 -8.62
N VAL A 291 -3.67 10.20 -8.24
CA VAL A 291 -4.27 11.38 -8.85
C VAL A 291 -3.16 12.18 -9.50
N PHE A 292 -3.21 12.31 -10.83
CA PHE A 292 -2.32 13.17 -11.61
C PHE A 292 -3.00 14.50 -11.93
N PHE A 293 -2.41 15.60 -11.50
CA PHE A 293 -3.02 16.91 -11.63
C PHE A 293 -2.74 17.56 -12.99
N GLY A 294 -3.80 18.14 -13.57
CA GLY A 294 -3.75 19.03 -14.72
C GLY A 294 -3.80 18.39 -16.10
N LYS A 295 -3.93 17.05 -16.20
CA LYS A 295 -4.48 16.43 -17.43
C LYS A 295 -6.01 16.60 -17.44
N ASP A 296 -6.65 16.27 -16.32
CA ASP A 296 -8.07 16.48 -16.08
C ASP A 296 -8.28 17.21 -14.74
N ILE A 297 -9.54 17.52 -14.42
CA ILE A 297 -9.97 18.15 -13.16
C ILE A 297 -10.03 17.10 -12.05
N ALA A 298 -9.36 17.36 -10.93
CA ALA A 298 -9.37 16.49 -9.76
C ALA A 298 -10.28 17.07 -8.67
N LEU A 299 -11.40 16.41 -8.38
CA LEU A 299 -12.38 16.87 -7.39
C LEU A 299 -11.94 16.50 -5.98
N ILE A 300 -11.72 17.53 -5.14
CA ILE A 300 -11.37 17.36 -3.72
C ILE A 300 -12.66 17.44 -2.91
N GLY A 301 -13.05 16.33 -2.28
CA GLY A 301 -14.25 16.26 -1.45
C GLY A 301 -14.09 17.01 -0.12
N GLU A 302 -14.90 18.05 0.09
CA GLU A 302 -14.75 18.98 1.23
C GLU A 302 -15.52 18.60 2.50
N ARG A 303 -16.30 17.51 2.49
CA ARG A 303 -17.30 17.30 3.56
C ARG A 303 -16.68 16.90 4.90
N LEU A 304 -15.49 16.28 4.94
CA LEU A 304 -14.86 15.86 6.20
C LEU A 304 -14.17 17.05 6.89
N ASN A 305 -14.95 18.10 7.16
CA ASN A 305 -14.52 19.32 7.83
C ASN A 305 -15.58 19.75 8.87
N PRO A 306 -15.24 19.83 10.17
CA PRO A 306 -16.19 20.15 11.23
C PRO A 306 -16.69 21.61 11.19
N THR A 307 -16.05 22.49 10.42
CA THR A 307 -16.41 23.91 10.35
C THR A 307 -17.85 24.10 9.89
N GLY A 308 -18.72 24.60 10.76
CA GLY A 308 -20.14 24.80 10.49
C GLY A 308 -20.99 23.51 10.42
N ARG A 309 -20.41 22.31 10.60
CA ARG A 309 -21.12 21.02 10.53
C ARG A 309 -21.37 20.43 11.91
N LYS A 310 -22.42 20.89 12.61
CA LYS A 310 -22.76 20.45 13.98
C LYS A 310 -22.79 18.93 14.18
N THR A 311 -23.30 18.18 13.21
CA THR A 311 -23.37 16.71 13.27
C THR A 311 -22.00 16.05 13.24
N LEU A 312 -21.09 16.53 12.37
CA LEU A 312 -19.71 16.05 12.32
C LEU A 312 -18.94 16.45 13.59
N GLN A 313 -19.17 17.66 14.12
CA GLN A 313 -18.57 18.08 15.38
C GLN A 313 -18.97 17.16 16.55
N ALA A 314 -20.24 16.78 16.64
CA ALA A 314 -20.72 15.83 17.64
C ALA A 314 -20.07 14.45 17.45
N ALA A 315 -20.04 13.95 16.21
CA ALA A 315 -19.41 12.67 15.89
C ALA A 315 -17.93 12.61 16.29
N ILE A 316 -17.17 13.68 16.02
CA ILE A 316 -15.75 13.75 16.42
C ILE A 316 -15.60 13.72 17.95
N ARG A 317 -16.39 14.52 18.68
CA ARG A 317 -16.36 14.55 20.17
C ARG A 317 -16.72 13.21 20.80
N GLU A 318 -17.72 12.53 20.22
CA GLU A 318 -18.19 11.22 20.68
C GLU A 318 -17.27 10.07 20.23
N GLY A 319 -16.26 10.34 19.40
CA GLY A 319 -15.42 9.31 18.80
C GLY A 319 -16.19 8.38 17.85
N ASN A 320 -17.28 8.86 17.26
CA ASN A 320 -18.09 8.15 16.28
C ASN A 320 -17.41 8.16 14.91
N ILE A 321 -16.38 7.33 14.77
CA ILE A 321 -15.60 7.19 13.54
C ILE A 321 -16.48 6.66 12.38
N ASP A 322 -17.45 5.80 12.67
CA ASP A 322 -18.30 5.22 11.62
C ASP A 322 -19.10 6.27 10.85
N PHE A 323 -19.58 7.33 11.54
CA PHE A 323 -20.19 8.49 10.89
C PHE A 323 -19.24 9.18 9.91
N ILE A 324 -17.96 9.33 10.29
CA ILE A 324 -16.92 9.95 9.47
C ILE A 324 -16.64 9.08 8.25
N LEU A 325 -16.53 7.76 8.43
CA LEU A 325 -16.30 6.80 7.34
C LEU A 325 -17.45 6.77 6.34
N LYS A 326 -18.71 6.86 6.79
CA LYS A 326 -19.88 6.99 5.88
C LYS A 326 -19.80 8.24 5.03
N ASP A 327 -19.47 9.39 5.62
CA ASP A 327 -19.31 10.64 4.86
C ASP A 327 -18.13 10.56 3.89
N ALA A 328 -17.08 9.79 4.20
CA ALA A 328 -15.95 9.53 3.30
C ALA A 328 -16.38 8.65 2.10
N ILE A 329 -17.02 7.50 2.36
CA ILE A 329 -17.54 6.57 1.33
C ILE A 329 -18.49 7.31 0.39
N LYS A 330 -19.45 8.07 0.95
CA LYS A 330 -20.43 8.82 0.17
C LYS A 330 -19.77 9.81 -0.80
N GLN A 331 -18.68 10.46 -0.39
CA GLN A 331 -17.96 11.37 -1.28
C GLN A 331 -17.26 10.63 -2.43
N GLN A 332 -16.72 9.44 -2.18
CA GLN A 332 -16.17 8.58 -3.23
C GLN A 332 -17.26 8.18 -4.24
N GLU A 333 -18.41 7.72 -3.76
CA GLU A 333 -19.57 7.37 -4.60
C GLU A 333 -20.09 8.58 -5.42
N GLN A 334 -19.95 9.79 -4.88
CA GLN A 334 -20.31 11.03 -5.54
C GLN A 334 -19.24 11.54 -6.53
N GLY A 335 -18.13 10.82 -6.69
CA GLY A 335 -17.11 11.10 -7.69
C GLY A 335 -15.94 11.96 -7.21
N ALA A 336 -15.70 12.07 -5.90
CA ALA A 336 -14.46 12.65 -5.40
C ALA A 336 -13.23 11.85 -5.89
N ASN A 337 -12.19 12.56 -6.31
CA ASN A 337 -10.91 11.94 -6.70
C ASN A 337 -9.94 11.84 -5.52
N LEU A 338 -10.11 12.68 -4.51
CA LEU A 338 -9.39 12.70 -3.25
C LEU A 338 -10.28 13.37 -2.18
N LEU A 339 -9.98 13.13 -0.91
CA LEU A 339 -10.74 13.67 0.22
C LEU A 339 -9.90 14.69 1.01
N ASP A 340 -10.48 15.85 1.29
CA ASP A 340 -9.96 16.79 2.28
C ASP A 340 -10.43 16.33 3.67
N VAL A 341 -9.48 16.15 4.60
CA VAL A 341 -9.73 15.57 5.92
C VAL A 341 -9.23 16.54 6.99
N ASN A 342 -10.17 17.23 7.63
CA ASN A 342 -9.95 18.10 8.78
C ASN A 342 -10.71 17.58 10.00
N MET A 343 -10.02 17.39 11.12
CA MET A 343 -10.62 16.93 12.38
C MET A 343 -10.47 17.95 13.51
N GLY A 344 -10.15 19.19 13.19
CA GLY A 344 -9.83 20.24 14.16
C GLY A 344 -11.06 20.69 14.96
N LEU A 345 -11.00 20.49 16.27
CA LEU A 345 -11.90 21.09 17.25
C LEU A 345 -11.08 21.62 18.43
N PRO A 346 -11.46 22.75 19.06
CA PRO A 346 -10.71 23.31 20.18
C PRO A 346 -10.63 22.41 21.42
N ASP A 347 -11.58 21.49 21.56
CA ASP A 347 -11.82 20.71 22.77
C ASP A 347 -11.41 19.22 22.66
N ILE A 348 -10.60 18.86 21.66
CA ILE A 348 -10.12 17.48 21.45
C ILE A 348 -8.61 17.40 21.26
N ASP A 349 -8.07 16.20 21.39
CA ASP A 349 -6.72 15.86 20.90
C ASP A 349 -6.75 15.70 19.37
N GLU A 350 -6.53 16.80 18.65
CA GLU A 350 -6.54 16.83 17.19
C GLU A 350 -5.47 15.93 16.56
N PRO A 351 -4.20 15.92 17.01
CA PRO A 351 -3.18 14.99 16.49
C PRO A 351 -3.60 13.53 16.59
N HIS A 352 -4.15 13.10 17.74
CA HIS A 352 -4.62 11.73 17.91
C HIS A 352 -5.82 11.42 16.99
N MET A 353 -6.82 12.30 16.99
CA MET A 353 -8.05 12.10 16.22
C MET A 353 -7.78 12.07 14.71
N LEU A 354 -6.99 13.00 14.20
CA LEU A 354 -6.65 13.07 12.77
C LEU A 354 -5.89 11.83 12.32
N SER A 355 -4.86 11.41 13.07
CA SER A 355 -4.12 10.17 12.77
C SER A 355 -5.02 8.94 12.81
N LYS A 356 -5.96 8.85 13.76
CA LYS A 356 -6.92 7.75 13.85
C LYS A 356 -7.84 7.71 12.64
N VAL A 357 -8.43 8.84 12.26
CA VAL A 357 -9.33 8.94 11.10
C VAL A 357 -8.60 8.63 9.80
N VAL A 358 -7.38 9.13 9.61
CA VAL A 358 -6.56 8.81 8.42
C VAL A 358 -6.31 7.30 8.31
N LYS A 359 -5.95 6.62 9.41
CA LYS A 359 -5.75 5.15 9.43
C LYS A 359 -7.02 4.39 9.07
N GLU A 360 -8.17 4.81 9.58
CA GLU A 360 -9.44 4.14 9.29
C GLU A 360 -9.91 4.39 7.86
N ILE A 361 -9.78 5.62 7.34
CA ILE A 361 -10.14 5.93 5.95
C ILE A 361 -9.28 5.12 4.96
N GLN A 362 -7.96 5.12 5.12
CA GLN A 362 -7.06 4.41 4.20
C GLN A 362 -7.22 2.87 4.25
N ALA A 363 -7.87 2.34 5.28
CA ALA A 363 -8.16 0.91 5.40
C ALA A 363 -9.38 0.48 4.59
N ILE A 364 -10.30 1.40 4.30
CA ILE A 364 -11.57 1.10 3.61
C ILE A 364 -11.71 1.77 2.24
N LEU A 365 -11.04 2.90 2.00
CA LEU A 365 -11.11 3.65 0.74
C LEU A 365 -9.78 3.62 -0.02
N ASP A 366 -9.88 3.71 -1.34
CA ASP A 366 -8.72 3.82 -2.23
C ASP A 366 -8.33 5.28 -2.53
N LEU A 367 -9.13 6.27 -2.10
CA LEU A 367 -8.88 7.68 -2.44
C LEU A 367 -7.63 8.23 -1.74
N PRO A 368 -6.77 8.96 -2.46
CA PRO A 368 -5.73 9.76 -1.83
C PRO A 368 -6.32 10.84 -0.90
N LEU A 369 -5.54 11.29 0.08
CA LEU A 369 -6.00 12.26 1.08
C LEU A 369 -5.24 13.59 1.00
N GLN A 370 -5.99 14.67 1.20
CA GLN A 370 -5.49 15.98 1.58
C GLN A 370 -5.70 16.13 3.09
N ILE A 371 -4.59 16.18 3.83
CA ILE A 371 -4.59 16.27 5.30
C ILE A 371 -4.65 17.75 5.66
N ASP A 372 -5.78 18.17 6.23
CA ASP A 372 -6.07 19.57 6.57
C ASP A 372 -6.04 19.77 8.09
N SER A 373 -5.14 20.65 8.53
CA SER A 373 -5.12 21.11 9.93
C SER A 373 -4.36 22.42 10.08
N SER A 374 -4.75 23.20 11.09
CA SER A 374 -3.98 24.36 11.56
C SER A 374 -2.93 23.99 12.61
N ASN A 375 -2.98 22.76 13.13
CA ASN A 375 -2.07 22.22 14.13
C ASN A 375 -0.91 21.46 13.45
N TYR A 376 0.31 21.96 13.61
CA TYR A 376 1.51 21.37 13.00
C TYR A 376 1.79 19.94 13.47
N ASP A 377 1.52 19.64 14.74
CA ASP A 377 1.74 18.31 15.31
C ASP A 377 0.74 17.30 14.72
N ALA A 378 -0.49 17.74 14.43
CA ALA A 378 -1.49 16.91 13.78
C ALA A 378 -1.14 16.63 12.31
N LEU A 379 -0.61 17.62 11.59
CA LEU A 379 -0.09 17.43 10.24
C LEU A 379 1.08 16.43 10.23
N GLU A 380 2.03 16.57 11.16
CA GLU A 380 3.17 15.66 11.27
C GLU A 380 2.72 14.23 11.62
N SER A 381 1.88 14.06 12.64
CA SER A 381 1.42 12.74 13.08
C SER A 381 0.64 12.01 12.00
N ALA A 382 -0.18 12.72 11.22
CA ALA A 382 -0.93 12.15 10.11
C ALA A 382 -0.04 11.86 8.88
N ALA A 383 0.87 12.78 8.52
CA ALA A 383 1.80 12.58 7.41
C ALA A 383 2.73 11.38 7.60
N ARG A 384 3.17 11.16 8.85
CA ARG A 384 4.00 10.03 9.26
C ARG A 384 3.37 8.69 8.92
N ILE A 385 2.09 8.51 9.27
CA ILE A 385 1.37 7.24 9.16
C ILE A 385 0.59 7.07 7.85
N TYR A 386 0.60 8.06 6.96
CA TYR A 386 -0.16 7.97 5.72
C TYR A 386 0.44 6.94 4.75
N ASN A 387 -0.33 5.98 4.25
CA ASN A 387 0.16 4.99 3.28
C ASN A 387 0.13 5.54 1.84
N GLY A 388 1.23 6.17 1.42
CA GLY A 388 1.37 6.80 0.10
C GLY A 388 1.91 8.23 0.19
N LYS A 389 1.51 9.09 -0.76
CA LYS A 389 1.85 10.51 -0.81
C LYS A 389 0.60 11.38 -0.64
N PRO A 390 0.42 12.11 0.48
CA PRO A 390 -0.74 12.98 0.68
C PRO A 390 -0.46 14.42 0.22
N ILE A 391 -1.49 15.28 0.21
CA ILE A 391 -1.31 16.76 0.21
C ILE A 391 -1.38 17.24 1.66
N ILE A 392 -0.44 18.08 2.08
CA ILE A 392 -0.56 18.86 3.32
C ILE A 392 -1.27 20.17 3.03
N ASN A 393 -2.45 20.34 3.64
CA ASN A 393 -3.25 21.56 3.63
C ASN A 393 -3.13 22.23 5.02
N SER A 394 -2.34 23.29 5.17
CA SER A 394 -1.60 24.01 4.13
C SER A 394 -0.42 24.80 4.71
N VAL A 395 0.45 25.29 3.83
CA VAL A 395 1.50 26.27 4.16
C VAL A 395 1.13 27.65 3.66
N ASN A 396 1.61 28.69 4.33
CA ASN A 396 1.51 30.07 3.85
C ASN A 396 2.88 30.76 3.94
N ALA A 397 2.97 32.02 3.51
CA ALA A 397 4.25 32.74 3.46
C ALA A 397 4.68 33.41 4.77
N LYS A 398 3.97 33.16 5.88
CA LYS A 398 4.45 33.51 7.22
C LYS A 398 5.65 32.66 7.55
N LYS A 399 6.67 33.27 8.17
CA LYS A 399 7.94 32.60 8.46
C LYS A 399 7.75 31.33 9.30
N GLU A 400 6.94 31.40 10.35
CA GLU A 400 6.64 30.25 11.22
C GLU A 400 6.01 29.08 10.45
N SER A 401 5.07 29.35 9.55
CA SER A 401 4.42 28.32 8.73
C SER A 401 5.41 27.62 7.81
N LEU A 402 6.27 28.39 7.12
CA LEU A 402 7.31 27.84 6.25
C LEU A 402 8.31 26.99 7.05
N ASP A 403 8.78 27.51 8.18
CA ASP A 403 9.82 26.88 9.00
C ASP A 403 9.34 25.58 9.67
N LYS A 404 8.04 25.46 9.99
CA LYS A 404 7.48 24.25 10.60
C LYS A 404 6.96 23.23 9.58
N ILE A 405 6.28 23.66 8.52
CA ILE A 405 5.59 22.73 7.61
C ILE A 405 6.52 22.15 6.55
N LEU A 406 7.43 22.94 5.96
CA LEU A 406 8.29 22.44 4.88
C LEU A 406 9.19 21.27 5.33
N PRO A 407 9.76 21.26 6.56
CA PRO A 407 10.46 20.08 7.08
C PRO A 407 9.58 18.83 7.17
N ILE A 408 8.33 18.95 7.63
CA ILE A 408 7.36 17.84 7.69
C ILE A 408 7.16 17.26 6.27
N VAL A 409 6.89 18.13 5.29
CA VAL A 409 6.68 17.72 3.90
C VAL A 409 7.90 17.01 3.31
N LYS A 410 9.11 17.51 3.58
CA LYS A 410 10.35 16.89 3.12
C LYS A 410 10.64 15.56 3.82
N LYS A 411 10.32 15.46 5.11
CA LYS A 411 10.56 14.26 5.93
C LYS A 411 9.63 13.11 5.53
N TYR A 412 8.34 13.37 5.36
CA TYR A 412 7.35 12.31 5.10
C TYR A 412 6.93 12.17 3.63
N GLY A 413 7.51 12.97 2.73
CA GLY A 413 7.32 12.85 1.29
C GLY A 413 5.91 13.25 0.85
N CYS A 414 5.51 14.48 1.14
CA CYS A 414 4.17 14.98 0.82
C CYS A 414 4.18 15.94 -0.38
N ALA A 415 3.03 16.10 -1.03
CA ALA A 415 2.73 17.33 -1.76
C ALA A 415 2.26 18.40 -0.77
N ILE A 416 2.29 19.67 -1.17
CA ILE A 416 1.94 20.79 -0.30
C ILE A 416 1.03 21.79 -1.01
N LEU A 417 -0.01 22.24 -0.29
CA LEU A 417 -0.86 23.32 -0.72
C LEU A 417 -0.38 24.64 -0.12
N GLY A 418 0.07 25.56 -0.98
CA GLY A 418 0.50 26.91 -0.59
C GLY A 418 -0.64 27.92 -0.71
N LEU A 419 -1.04 28.51 0.41
CA LEU A 419 -1.99 29.61 0.47
C LEU A 419 -1.28 30.93 0.19
N THR A 420 -1.86 31.74 -0.70
CA THR A 420 -1.33 33.07 -1.07
C THR A 420 -1.62 34.15 -0.03
N LEU A 421 -1.18 33.93 1.21
CA LEU A 421 -1.25 34.89 2.32
C LEU A 421 0.08 34.95 3.08
N ASP A 422 0.31 36.07 3.76
CA ASP A 422 1.45 36.27 4.66
C ASP A 422 1.05 36.98 5.97
N ASP A 423 2.01 37.60 6.65
CA ASP A 423 1.80 38.33 7.91
C ASP A 423 0.85 39.54 7.74
N SER A 424 0.74 40.10 6.53
CA SER A 424 -0.17 41.19 6.18
C SER A 424 -1.56 40.69 5.80
N GLY A 425 -1.79 39.37 5.79
CA GLY A 425 -3.04 38.75 5.38
C GLY A 425 -3.05 38.38 3.89
N ILE A 426 -4.24 38.45 3.28
CA ILE A 426 -4.45 38.09 1.87
C ILE A 426 -4.27 39.35 1.02
N PRO A 427 -3.35 39.35 0.03
CA PRO A 427 -3.16 40.51 -0.83
C PRO A 427 -4.37 40.84 -1.68
N GLU A 428 -4.53 42.13 -1.98
CA GLU A 428 -5.67 42.63 -2.73
C GLU A 428 -5.56 42.38 -4.24
N THR A 429 -4.35 42.26 -4.77
CA THR A 429 -4.11 42.12 -6.21
C THR A 429 -3.63 40.72 -6.59
N ALA A 430 -3.96 40.29 -7.81
CA ALA A 430 -3.49 39.03 -8.35
C ALA A 430 -1.96 38.93 -8.42
N GLU A 431 -1.29 40.03 -8.77
CA GLU A 431 0.17 40.10 -8.88
C GLU A 431 0.87 39.85 -7.54
N GLU A 432 0.36 40.43 -6.45
CA GLU A 432 0.91 40.22 -5.11
C GLU A 432 0.68 38.80 -4.62
N ARG A 433 -0.49 38.21 -4.91
CA ARG A 433 -0.74 36.77 -4.61
C ARG A 433 0.26 35.86 -5.34
N VAL A 434 0.59 36.17 -6.59
CA VAL A 434 1.62 35.44 -7.35
C VAL A 434 3.01 35.61 -6.73
N ALA A 435 3.35 36.80 -6.24
CA ALA A 435 4.62 37.04 -5.54
C ALA A 435 4.73 36.22 -4.24
N ILE A 436 3.62 36.08 -3.50
CA ILE A 436 3.55 35.20 -2.33
C ILE A 436 3.75 33.73 -2.73
N ALA A 437 3.06 33.27 -3.77
CA ALA A 437 3.23 31.89 -4.28
C ALA A 437 4.69 31.63 -4.70
N GLU A 438 5.34 32.58 -5.36
CA GLU A 438 6.75 32.50 -5.74
C GLU A 438 7.68 32.41 -4.51
N LYS A 439 7.41 33.18 -3.45
CA LYS A 439 8.14 33.09 -2.17
C LYS A 439 8.03 31.69 -1.56
N ILE A 440 6.83 31.10 -1.53
CA ILE A 440 6.60 29.74 -1.02
C ILE A 440 7.40 28.74 -1.85
N ILE A 441 7.28 28.78 -3.18
CA ILE A 441 8.00 27.88 -4.10
C ILE A 441 9.51 27.97 -3.93
N ASN A 442 10.05 29.18 -3.87
CA ASN A 442 11.49 29.40 -3.73
C ASN A 442 12.01 28.94 -2.37
N THR A 443 11.22 29.06 -1.31
CA THR A 443 11.59 28.54 0.02
C THR A 443 11.56 27.02 0.05
N ALA A 444 10.53 26.40 -0.52
CA ALA A 444 10.43 24.95 -0.64
C ALA A 444 11.58 24.35 -1.48
N LYS A 445 11.95 24.99 -2.60
CA LYS A 445 13.09 24.59 -3.44
C LYS A 445 14.41 24.58 -2.67
N LYS A 446 14.65 25.54 -1.76
CA LYS A 446 15.87 25.59 -0.94
C LYS A 446 16.00 24.37 -0.01
N LEU A 447 14.89 23.75 0.37
CA LEU A 447 14.84 22.51 1.14
C LEU A 447 14.81 21.23 0.27
N GLY A 448 14.96 21.39 -1.05
CA GLY A 448 14.92 20.27 -1.99
C GLY A 448 13.53 19.69 -2.21
N ILE A 449 12.47 20.48 -2.02
CA ILE A 449 11.10 20.13 -2.42
C ILE A 449 10.89 20.65 -3.86
N PRO A 450 10.61 19.76 -4.83
CA PRO A 450 10.49 20.17 -6.23
C PRO A 450 9.16 20.88 -6.49
N SER A 451 9.13 21.81 -7.46
CA SER A 451 7.89 22.53 -7.83
C SER A 451 6.73 21.62 -8.25
N LYS A 452 7.01 20.40 -8.73
CA LYS A 452 5.97 19.43 -9.06
C LYS A 452 5.14 18.98 -7.86
N ASP A 453 5.65 19.17 -6.64
CA ASP A 453 4.98 18.80 -5.39
C ASP A 453 4.27 19.99 -4.71
N ILE A 454 4.23 21.14 -5.38
CA ILE A 454 3.63 22.36 -4.85
C ILE A 454 2.36 22.68 -5.66
N LEU A 455 1.24 22.79 -4.95
CA LEU A 455 -0.02 23.32 -5.46
C LEU A 455 -0.27 24.67 -4.79
N ILE A 456 -0.99 25.57 -5.47
CA ILE A 456 -1.25 26.92 -4.96
C ILE A 456 -2.76 27.18 -4.86
N ASP A 457 -3.19 27.64 -3.69
CA ASP A 457 -4.50 28.23 -3.48
C ASP A 457 -4.41 29.75 -3.52
N CYS A 458 -5.10 30.34 -4.49
CA CYS A 458 -5.16 31.79 -4.67
C CYS A 458 -6.13 32.47 -3.70
N LEU A 459 -6.85 31.72 -2.86
CA LEU A 459 -7.82 32.15 -1.85
C LEU A 459 -9.02 32.91 -2.42
N VAL A 460 -10.20 32.32 -2.26
CA VAL A 460 -11.47 32.97 -2.60
C VAL A 460 -12.02 33.69 -1.39
N MET A 461 -12.29 34.99 -1.55
CA MET A 461 -12.97 35.81 -0.54
C MET A 461 -14.48 35.86 -0.77
N THR A 462 -15.23 36.19 0.26
CA THR A 462 -16.69 36.31 0.21
C THR A 462 -17.11 37.52 -0.62
N ALA A 463 -17.87 37.29 -1.69
CA ALA A 463 -18.25 38.35 -2.63
C ALA A 463 -19.17 39.42 -1.99
N SER A 464 -19.91 39.05 -0.93
CA SER A 464 -20.75 39.95 -0.13
C SER A 464 -19.96 41.09 0.52
N ALA A 465 -18.73 40.82 0.95
CA ALA A 465 -17.87 41.80 1.62
C ALA A 465 -16.80 42.37 0.69
N GLN A 466 -16.29 41.56 -0.23
CA GLN A 466 -15.09 41.88 -1.02
C GLN A 466 -15.26 41.51 -2.50
N GLN A 467 -16.30 42.04 -3.15
CA GLN A 467 -16.67 41.67 -4.53
C GLN A 467 -15.52 41.77 -5.55
N LYS A 468 -14.68 42.81 -5.48
CA LYS A 468 -13.52 42.98 -6.37
C LYS A 468 -12.50 41.84 -6.22
N GLN A 469 -12.40 41.23 -5.05
CA GLN A 469 -11.46 40.13 -4.79
C GLN A 469 -11.85 38.85 -5.54
N ALA A 470 -13.12 38.67 -5.90
CA ALA A 470 -13.54 37.50 -6.67
C ALA A 470 -12.88 37.47 -8.07
N SER A 471 -12.85 38.61 -8.76
CA SER A 471 -12.18 38.73 -10.06
C SER A 471 -10.65 38.67 -9.96
N GLU A 472 -10.06 39.25 -8.91
CA GLU A 472 -8.62 39.16 -8.67
C GLU A 472 -8.17 37.73 -8.38
N THR A 473 -8.99 36.93 -7.70
CA THR A 473 -8.71 35.51 -7.47
C THR A 473 -8.64 34.74 -8.79
N LEU A 474 -9.60 34.95 -9.70
CA LEU A 474 -9.60 34.32 -11.02
C LEU A 474 -8.37 34.72 -11.84
N LYS A 475 -8.01 36.00 -11.82
CA LYS A 475 -6.79 36.52 -12.46
C LYS A 475 -5.54 35.89 -11.85
N ALA A 476 -5.47 35.74 -10.53
CA ALA A 476 -4.35 35.11 -9.83
C ALA A 476 -4.20 33.63 -10.24
N VAL A 477 -5.29 32.86 -10.31
CA VAL A 477 -5.28 31.47 -10.78
C VAL A 477 -4.63 31.37 -12.16
N ARG A 478 -5.04 32.22 -13.11
CA ARG A 478 -4.42 32.28 -14.45
C ARG A 478 -2.94 32.61 -14.38
N LEU A 479 -2.57 33.66 -13.64
CA LEU A 479 -1.17 34.11 -13.55
C LEU A 479 -0.27 33.07 -12.90
N VAL A 480 -0.72 32.36 -11.86
CA VAL A 480 0.01 31.24 -11.24
C VAL A 480 0.25 30.13 -12.26
N LYS A 481 -0.79 29.79 -13.04
CA LYS A 481 -0.70 28.75 -14.07
C LYS A 481 0.31 29.10 -15.16
N GLU A 482 0.26 30.34 -15.66
CA GLU A 482 1.10 30.82 -16.76
C GLU A 482 2.56 31.09 -16.33
N LYS A 483 2.75 31.77 -15.19
CA LYS A 483 4.07 32.25 -14.75
C LYS A 483 4.82 31.21 -13.92
N LEU A 484 4.15 30.59 -12.95
CA LEU A 484 4.78 29.67 -12.00
C LEU A 484 4.73 28.21 -12.47
N LYS A 485 3.83 27.89 -13.41
CA LYS A 485 3.66 26.55 -14.02
C LYS A 485 3.41 25.43 -13.00
N VAL A 486 2.86 25.79 -11.84
CA VAL A 486 2.40 24.86 -10.80
C VAL A 486 0.90 24.60 -10.93
N LYS A 487 0.39 23.66 -10.15
CA LYS A 487 -1.04 23.33 -10.14
C LYS A 487 -1.80 24.24 -9.20
N THR A 488 -3.06 24.49 -9.52
CA THR A 488 -3.93 25.38 -8.75
C THR A 488 -5.07 24.60 -8.10
N VAL A 489 -5.31 24.92 -6.84
CA VAL A 489 -6.40 24.40 -6.02
C VAL A 489 -7.24 25.59 -5.58
N LEU A 490 -8.56 25.41 -5.38
CA LEU A 490 -9.41 26.51 -4.95
C LEU A 490 -10.65 26.03 -4.19
N GLY A 491 -10.87 26.56 -3.00
CA GLY A 491 -12.14 26.45 -2.27
C GLY A 491 -13.22 27.35 -2.88
N VAL A 492 -13.93 26.84 -3.89
CA VAL A 492 -14.87 27.65 -4.70
C VAL A 492 -16.09 28.10 -3.89
N SER A 493 -16.54 27.28 -2.95
CA SER A 493 -17.75 27.49 -2.13
C SER A 493 -17.71 28.76 -1.26
N ASN A 494 -16.52 29.31 -1.02
CA ASN A 494 -16.31 30.49 -0.17
C ASN A 494 -16.86 31.79 -0.78
N VAL A 495 -16.97 31.87 -2.11
CA VAL A 495 -17.40 33.10 -2.81
C VAL A 495 -18.81 33.56 -2.39
N SER A 496 -19.68 32.61 -2.04
CA SER A 496 -21.12 32.84 -1.87
C SER A 496 -21.58 33.08 -0.43
N PHE A 497 -20.68 33.04 0.56
CA PHE A 497 -21.09 33.23 1.96
C PHE A 497 -21.75 34.61 2.17
N GLY A 498 -22.90 34.59 2.85
CA GLY A 498 -23.71 35.79 3.12
C GLY A 498 -24.60 36.25 1.96
N LEU A 499 -24.64 35.54 0.83
CA LEU A 499 -25.50 35.88 -0.32
C LEU A 499 -26.63 34.84 -0.53
N PRO A 500 -27.80 35.25 -1.05
CA PRO A 500 -28.86 34.32 -1.45
C PRO A 500 -28.46 33.53 -2.71
N ASN A 501 -29.14 32.40 -2.95
CA ASN A 501 -28.92 31.53 -4.11
C ASN A 501 -27.44 31.15 -4.33
N ARG A 502 -26.79 30.68 -3.25
CA ARG A 502 -25.39 30.25 -3.26
C ARG A 502 -25.02 29.25 -4.37
N PRO A 503 -25.85 28.23 -4.70
CA PRO A 503 -25.52 27.27 -5.76
C PRO A 503 -25.23 27.94 -7.11
N LEU A 504 -26.02 28.96 -7.49
CA LEU A 504 -25.82 29.71 -8.72
C LEU A 504 -24.46 30.45 -8.75
N LEU A 505 -24.09 31.10 -7.65
CA LEU A 505 -22.81 31.80 -7.54
C LEU A 505 -21.64 30.82 -7.55
N ASN A 506 -21.73 29.72 -6.78
CA ASN A 506 -20.70 28.71 -6.70
C ASN A 506 -20.42 28.09 -8.08
N ARG A 507 -21.46 27.64 -8.80
CA ARG A 507 -21.29 27.00 -10.12
C ARG A 507 -20.75 27.96 -11.19
N THR A 508 -21.17 29.24 -11.12
CA THR A 508 -20.66 30.28 -12.04
C THR A 508 -19.19 30.57 -11.76
N MET A 509 -18.81 30.73 -10.48
CA MET A 509 -17.42 30.93 -10.09
C MET A 509 -16.55 29.71 -10.45
N LEU A 510 -17.07 28.49 -10.27
CA LEU A 510 -16.39 27.26 -10.68
C LEU A 510 -16.10 27.26 -12.17
N ALA A 511 -17.12 27.49 -13.02
CA ALA A 511 -16.95 27.54 -14.47
C ALA A 511 -15.89 28.59 -14.87
N MET A 512 -15.94 29.78 -14.28
CA MET A 512 -14.95 30.83 -14.52
C MET A 512 -13.54 30.38 -14.09
N ALA A 513 -13.39 29.81 -12.89
CA ALA A 513 -12.09 29.37 -12.38
C ALA A 513 -11.48 28.24 -13.23
N LEU A 514 -12.29 27.28 -13.67
CA LEU A 514 -11.87 26.21 -14.59
C LEU A 514 -11.29 26.78 -15.90
N THR A 515 -11.92 27.80 -16.48
CA THR A 515 -11.39 28.47 -17.69
C THR A 515 -10.10 29.26 -17.43
N GLN A 516 -9.83 29.69 -16.19
CA GLN A 516 -8.56 30.32 -15.81
C GLN A 516 -7.45 29.32 -15.50
N GLY A 517 -7.72 28.01 -15.57
CA GLY A 517 -6.74 26.96 -15.36
C GLY A 517 -6.73 26.34 -13.97
N LEU A 518 -7.85 26.38 -13.25
CA LEU A 518 -8.06 25.61 -12.01
C LEU A 518 -7.90 24.10 -12.27
N ASP A 519 -6.99 23.44 -11.54
CA ASP A 519 -6.75 21.99 -11.69
C ASP A 519 -7.60 21.16 -10.72
N ALA A 520 -7.84 21.65 -9.51
CA ALA A 520 -8.50 20.88 -8.46
C ALA A 520 -9.40 21.74 -7.54
N PRO A 521 -10.72 21.80 -7.79
CA PRO A 521 -11.63 22.47 -6.89
C PRO A 521 -11.84 21.67 -5.59
N ILE A 522 -11.80 22.37 -4.45
CA ILE A 522 -12.32 21.88 -3.17
C ILE A 522 -13.81 22.21 -3.16
N MET A 523 -14.65 21.18 -3.16
CA MET A 523 -16.10 21.30 -3.26
C MET A 523 -16.83 20.07 -2.73
N ASN A 524 -18.11 20.20 -2.44
CA ASN A 524 -18.99 19.06 -2.16
C ASN A 524 -19.26 18.28 -3.46
N PRO A 525 -18.78 17.03 -3.61
CA PRO A 525 -18.98 16.25 -4.84
C PRO A 525 -20.46 15.89 -5.06
N GLY A 526 -21.26 15.87 -3.99
CA GLY A 526 -22.71 15.66 -4.04
C GLY A 526 -23.53 16.90 -4.41
N ASP A 527 -22.90 18.04 -4.65
CA ASP A 527 -23.58 19.21 -5.22
C ASP A 527 -23.77 19.00 -6.72
N ILE A 528 -25.04 18.78 -7.11
CA ILE A 528 -25.42 18.45 -8.49
C ILE A 528 -25.01 19.59 -9.43
N ASP A 529 -25.32 20.84 -9.09
CA ASP A 529 -25.02 22.01 -9.94
C ASP A 529 -23.51 22.10 -10.24
N MET A 530 -22.69 21.90 -9.21
CA MET A 530 -21.24 21.95 -9.35
C MET A 530 -20.70 20.74 -10.14
N SER A 531 -21.20 19.53 -9.85
CA SER A 531 -20.81 18.28 -10.53
C SER A 531 -21.19 18.28 -12.02
N GLU A 532 -22.36 18.80 -12.37
CA GLU A 532 -22.81 18.98 -13.75
C GLU A 532 -21.98 20.04 -14.47
N THR A 533 -21.59 21.12 -13.77
CA THR A 533 -20.69 22.14 -14.32
C THR A 533 -19.33 21.57 -14.71
N VAL A 534 -18.76 20.68 -13.89
CA VAL A 534 -17.50 19.98 -14.23
C VAL A 534 -17.69 19.06 -15.44
N ALA A 535 -18.79 18.31 -15.49
CA ALA A 535 -19.08 17.44 -16.63
C ALA A 535 -19.20 18.24 -17.93
N ALA A 536 -19.99 19.33 -17.92
CA ALA A 536 -20.13 20.23 -19.06
C ALA A 536 -18.79 20.85 -19.46
N PHE A 537 -17.97 21.27 -18.49
CA PHE A 537 -16.62 21.79 -18.77
C PHE A 537 -15.74 20.74 -19.45
N ARG A 538 -15.73 19.48 -18.98
CA ARG A 538 -14.97 18.39 -19.61
C ARG A 538 -15.39 18.16 -21.06
N THR A 539 -16.69 18.16 -21.34
CA THR A 539 -17.23 18.03 -22.69
C THR A 539 -16.81 19.20 -23.58
N LEU A 540 -17.02 20.44 -23.12
CA LEU A 540 -16.71 21.65 -23.89
C LEU A 540 -15.21 21.86 -24.12
N THR A 541 -14.35 21.28 -23.28
CA THR A 541 -12.88 21.36 -23.41
C THR A 541 -12.26 20.11 -24.03
N ALA A 542 -13.07 19.21 -24.60
CA ALA A 542 -12.63 17.96 -25.22
C ALA A 542 -11.80 17.05 -24.29
N LYS A 543 -12.04 17.13 -22.97
CA LYS A 543 -11.49 16.18 -21.97
C LYS A 543 -12.36 14.94 -21.83
N ASP A 544 -13.64 15.04 -22.17
CA ASP A 544 -14.55 13.91 -22.32
C ASP A 544 -14.57 13.46 -23.78
N ASN A 545 -13.81 12.41 -24.10
CA ASN A 545 -13.68 11.90 -25.45
C ASN A 545 -15.04 11.45 -25.98
N ASN A 546 -15.44 11.98 -27.15
CA ASN A 546 -16.75 11.71 -27.77
C ASN A 546 -17.95 12.06 -26.88
N SER A 547 -17.77 12.86 -25.82
CA SER A 547 -18.82 13.18 -24.85
C SER A 547 -19.42 11.94 -24.15
N GLU A 548 -18.69 10.83 -24.07
CA GLU A 548 -19.21 9.55 -23.58
C GLU A 548 -19.65 9.63 -22.12
N GLN A 549 -18.83 10.24 -21.25
CA GLN A 549 -19.18 10.38 -19.83
C GLN A 549 -20.38 11.29 -19.64
N TYR A 550 -20.46 12.37 -20.41
CA TYR A 550 -21.59 13.28 -20.39
C TYR A 550 -22.87 12.57 -20.85
N ILE A 551 -22.83 11.87 -21.97
CA ILE A 551 -23.98 11.09 -22.46
C ILE A 551 -24.40 10.09 -21.40
N ASN A 552 -23.50 9.23 -20.91
CA ASN A 552 -23.83 8.23 -19.89
C ASN A 552 -24.47 8.84 -18.63
N LYS A 553 -23.99 10.02 -18.20
CA LYS A 553 -24.53 10.72 -17.03
C LYS A 553 -25.92 11.31 -17.25
N PHE A 554 -26.24 11.76 -18.48
CA PHE A 554 -27.46 12.54 -18.76
C PHE A 554 -28.46 11.84 -19.70
N SER A 555 -28.11 10.72 -20.33
CA SER A 555 -29.00 9.97 -21.25
C SER A 555 -30.03 9.13 -20.52
N GLU A 556 -29.79 8.78 -19.25
CA GLU A 556 -30.76 8.10 -18.39
C GLU A 556 -31.60 9.11 -17.58
N GLN A 557 -32.33 9.99 -18.24
CA GLN A 557 -33.31 10.87 -17.56
C GLN A 557 -34.68 10.19 -17.45
N ALA A 558 -34.87 9.42 -16.38
CA ALA A 558 -36.11 9.47 -15.60
C ALA A 558 -35.73 9.86 -14.17
N PRO A 559 -36.31 10.93 -13.60
CA PRO A 559 -35.90 11.44 -12.31
C PRO A 559 -36.39 10.52 -11.19
N LYS A 560 -35.55 9.61 -10.70
CA LYS A 560 -35.71 9.13 -9.32
C LYS A 560 -35.10 10.16 -8.40
N ASN A 561 -35.95 11.12 -8.04
CA ASN A 561 -35.76 12.03 -6.94
C ASN A 561 -35.82 11.22 -5.62
N ASN A 562 -34.83 10.35 -5.39
CA ASN A 562 -34.66 9.72 -4.09
C ASN A 562 -33.92 10.73 -3.22
N LYS A 563 -34.70 11.60 -2.56
CA LYS A 563 -34.32 12.06 -1.23
C LYS A 563 -34.06 10.81 -0.41
N ILE A 564 -32.79 10.43 -0.26
CA ILE A 564 -32.40 9.45 0.75
C ILE A 564 -32.67 10.14 2.08
N GLU A 565 -33.73 9.71 2.75
CA GLU A 565 -34.06 10.15 4.10
C GLU A 565 -32.85 9.93 5.01
N GLN A 566 -32.52 10.94 5.81
CA GLN A 566 -31.33 10.98 6.66
C GLN A 566 -31.37 10.03 7.87
N ASN A 567 -32.25 9.02 7.90
CA ASN A 567 -32.48 8.19 9.09
C ASN A 567 -32.76 6.69 8.84
N GLU A 568 -32.61 6.16 7.63
CA GLU A 568 -32.68 4.71 7.46
C GLU A 568 -31.35 4.03 7.81
N SER A 569 -31.40 2.98 8.64
CA SER A 569 -30.22 2.14 8.90
C SER A 569 -29.71 1.58 7.59
N LEU A 570 -28.41 1.68 7.32
CA LEU A 570 -27.81 1.13 6.12
C LEU A 570 -28.14 -0.37 5.99
N PRO A 571 -28.47 -0.87 4.77
CA PRO A 571 -28.67 -2.29 4.57
C PRO A 571 -27.45 -3.10 5.02
N LEU A 572 -27.67 -4.24 5.68
CA LEU A 572 -26.58 -5.09 6.16
C LEU A 572 -25.54 -5.45 5.08
N PRO A 573 -25.91 -5.77 3.81
CA PRO A 573 -24.93 -6.01 2.75
C PRO A 573 -24.03 -4.81 2.50
N TYR A 574 -24.57 -3.59 2.58
CA TYR A 574 -23.81 -2.35 2.38
C TYR A 574 -22.81 -2.13 3.52
N ALA A 575 -23.25 -2.32 4.76
CA ALA A 575 -22.37 -2.19 5.92
C ALA A 575 -21.21 -3.20 5.89
N ILE A 576 -21.49 -4.45 5.51
CA ILE A 576 -20.45 -5.50 5.36
C ILE A 576 -19.49 -5.17 4.22
N THR A 577 -20.00 -4.87 3.02
CA THR A 577 -19.15 -4.59 1.85
C THR A 577 -18.21 -3.41 2.05
N HIS A 578 -18.57 -2.44 2.91
CA HIS A 578 -17.75 -1.27 3.23
C HIS A 578 -17.00 -1.36 4.57
N GLY A 579 -17.06 -2.50 5.28
CA GLY A 579 -16.34 -2.69 6.54
C GLY A 579 -16.84 -1.83 7.71
N LEU A 580 -18.12 -1.43 7.69
CA LEU A 580 -18.76 -0.62 8.72
C LEU A 580 -19.29 -1.50 9.85
N LYS A 581 -18.44 -1.74 10.86
CA LYS A 581 -18.69 -2.75 11.91
C LYS A 581 -19.93 -2.47 12.76
N LYS A 582 -20.09 -1.25 13.28
CA LYS A 582 -21.22 -0.92 14.16
C LYS A 582 -22.55 -0.94 13.41
N GLU A 583 -22.54 -0.46 12.17
CA GLU A 583 -23.68 -0.47 11.27
C GLU A 583 -24.11 -1.88 10.94
N ALA A 584 -23.14 -2.78 10.72
CA ALA A 584 -23.42 -4.19 10.51
C ALA A 584 -24.12 -4.78 11.75
N GLU A 585 -23.67 -4.45 12.97
CA GLU A 585 -24.35 -4.87 14.20
C GLU A 585 -25.78 -4.32 14.30
N GLU A 586 -25.99 -3.02 14.06
CA GLU A 586 -27.31 -2.37 14.12
C GLU A 586 -28.28 -2.91 13.05
N ALA A 587 -27.82 -3.03 11.80
CA ALA A 587 -28.61 -3.58 10.70
C ALA A 587 -28.98 -5.05 10.96
N THR A 588 -28.08 -5.81 11.60
CA THR A 588 -28.35 -7.20 12.02
C THR A 588 -29.43 -7.25 13.11
N LYS A 589 -29.39 -6.35 14.10
CA LYS A 589 -30.46 -6.25 15.12
C LYS A 589 -31.82 -5.95 14.48
N SER A 590 -31.88 -5.02 13.54
CA SER A 590 -33.12 -4.70 12.84
C SER A 590 -33.63 -5.86 11.97
N LEU A 591 -32.74 -6.59 11.31
CA LEU A 591 -33.12 -7.76 10.51
C LEU A 591 -33.60 -8.94 11.37
N LEU A 592 -33.05 -9.11 12.57
CA LEU A 592 -33.48 -10.13 13.53
C LEU A 592 -34.94 -9.96 13.98
N GLU A 593 -35.50 -8.75 13.91
CA GLU A 593 -36.92 -8.52 14.17
C GLU A 593 -37.83 -9.08 13.07
N LYS A 594 -37.29 -9.29 11.86
CA LYS A 594 -38.07 -9.60 10.65
C LYS A 594 -37.74 -10.94 10.01
N LYS A 595 -36.56 -11.51 10.25
CA LYS A 595 -36.04 -12.72 9.62
C LYS A 595 -35.41 -13.66 10.64
N LYS A 596 -35.41 -14.96 10.34
CA LYS A 596 -34.70 -15.94 11.18
C LYS A 596 -33.19 -15.73 11.05
N PRO A 597 -32.41 -16.03 12.10
CA PRO A 597 -30.96 -15.86 12.05
C PRO A 597 -30.28 -16.61 10.89
N LEU A 598 -30.71 -17.84 10.59
CA LEU A 598 -30.19 -18.62 9.45
C LEU A 598 -30.47 -17.95 8.10
N ASP A 599 -31.66 -17.39 7.91
CA ASP A 599 -32.02 -16.70 6.67
C ASP A 599 -31.16 -15.44 6.44
N ILE A 600 -30.78 -14.75 7.53
CA ILE A 600 -29.88 -13.60 7.47
C ILE A 600 -28.45 -14.04 7.08
N ILE A 601 -27.98 -15.16 7.62
CA ILE A 601 -26.66 -15.72 7.27
C ILE A 601 -26.63 -16.10 5.78
N GLU A 602 -27.56 -16.95 5.34
CA GLU A 602 -27.55 -17.56 4.01
C GLU A 602 -27.87 -16.56 2.89
N ASN A 603 -28.83 -15.66 3.11
CA ASN A 603 -29.34 -14.80 2.04
C ASN A 603 -28.86 -13.35 2.11
N VAL A 604 -28.10 -12.97 3.15
CA VAL A 604 -27.63 -11.57 3.32
C VAL A 604 -26.12 -11.52 3.54
N ILE A 605 -25.60 -12.21 4.57
CA ILE A 605 -24.17 -12.13 4.93
C ILE A 605 -23.30 -12.88 3.92
N ILE A 606 -23.61 -14.15 3.60
CA ILE A 606 -22.82 -14.95 2.64
C ILE A 606 -22.76 -14.28 1.26
N PRO A 607 -23.88 -13.81 0.65
CA PRO A 607 -23.81 -13.10 -0.62
C PRO A 607 -22.99 -11.81 -0.57
N ALA A 608 -23.06 -11.06 0.53
CA ALA A 608 -22.25 -9.85 0.70
C ALA A 608 -20.75 -10.19 0.77
N LEU A 609 -20.37 -11.23 1.51
CA LEU A 609 -18.97 -11.70 1.57
C LEU A 609 -18.50 -12.23 0.21
N ASN A 610 -19.35 -12.96 -0.54
CA ASN A 610 -19.01 -13.42 -1.89
C ASN A 610 -18.71 -12.25 -2.83
N LEU A 611 -19.51 -11.18 -2.80
CA LEU A 611 -19.26 -9.97 -3.58
C LEU A 611 -17.93 -9.29 -3.19
N VAL A 612 -17.60 -9.25 -1.89
CA VAL A 612 -16.30 -8.74 -1.41
C VAL A 612 -15.16 -9.62 -1.94
N GLY A 613 -15.30 -10.95 -1.89
CA GLY A 613 -14.33 -11.89 -2.45
C GLY A 613 -14.13 -11.74 -3.96
N GLU A 614 -15.21 -11.59 -4.72
CA GLU A 614 -15.16 -11.32 -6.16
C GLU A 614 -14.47 -9.98 -6.47
N ASN A 615 -14.75 -8.94 -5.69
CA ASN A 615 -14.06 -7.65 -5.84
C ASN A 615 -12.56 -7.75 -5.53
N TYR A 616 -12.17 -8.59 -4.57
CA TYR A 616 -10.76 -8.84 -4.27
C TYR A 616 -10.06 -9.58 -5.41
N GLU A 617 -10.67 -10.63 -5.96
CA GLU A 617 -10.14 -11.38 -7.11
C GLU A 617 -9.99 -10.51 -8.36
N ASN A 618 -10.92 -9.57 -8.55
CA ASN A 618 -10.89 -8.61 -9.66
C ASN A 618 -9.98 -7.40 -9.41
N ASN A 619 -9.25 -7.34 -8.28
CA ASN A 619 -8.41 -6.21 -7.87
C ASN A 619 -9.17 -4.86 -7.73
N ASN A 620 -10.47 -4.92 -7.45
CA ASN A 620 -11.30 -3.74 -7.14
C ASN A 620 -11.16 -3.31 -5.67
N ILE A 621 -10.92 -4.27 -4.77
CA ILE A 621 -10.56 -4.04 -3.37
C ILE A 621 -9.29 -4.84 -3.03
N PHE A 622 -8.62 -4.47 -1.95
CA PHE A 622 -7.38 -5.12 -1.52
C PHE A 622 -7.51 -5.68 -0.11
N LEU A 623 -6.44 -6.32 0.36
CA LEU A 623 -6.45 -7.07 1.62
C LEU A 623 -6.97 -6.25 2.82
N PRO A 624 -6.57 -4.99 3.05
CA PRO A 624 -7.11 -4.20 4.17
C PRO A 624 -8.64 -4.06 4.12
N GLN A 625 -9.20 -3.77 2.95
CA GLN A 625 -10.66 -3.67 2.77
C GLN A 625 -11.34 -5.02 3.02
N LEU A 626 -10.79 -6.11 2.45
CA LEU A 626 -11.31 -7.46 2.64
C LEU A 626 -11.38 -7.82 4.13
N ILE A 627 -10.32 -7.55 4.91
CA ILE A 627 -10.28 -7.80 6.35
C ILE A 627 -11.32 -6.96 7.09
N LYS A 628 -11.43 -5.66 6.80
CA LYS A 628 -12.43 -4.77 7.40
C LYS A 628 -13.87 -5.21 7.11
N SER A 629 -14.18 -5.62 5.87
CA SER A 629 -15.47 -6.19 5.51
C SER A 629 -15.78 -7.46 6.29
N ALA A 630 -14.77 -8.29 6.48
CA ALA A 630 -14.89 -9.52 7.24
C ALA A 630 -15.11 -9.29 8.74
N GLU A 631 -14.43 -8.31 9.35
CA GLU A 631 -14.66 -7.89 10.73
C GLU A 631 -16.09 -7.38 10.95
N ALA A 632 -16.63 -6.63 9.99
CA ALA A 632 -18.02 -6.19 9.99
C ALA A 632 -19.01 -7.37 9.85
N ALA A 633 -18.72 -8.37 9.02
CA ALA A 633 -19.53 -9.59 8.96
C ALA A 633 -19.43 -10.42 10.26
N LYS A 634 -18.24 -10.49 10.88
CA LYS A 634 -18.01 -11.22 12.12
C LYS A 634 -18.82 -10.65 13.28
N SER A 635 -18.92 -9.33 13.41
CA SER A 635 -19.75 -8.72 14.45
C SER A 635 -21.24 -9.06 14.29
N SER A 636 -21.74 -9.10 13.05
CA SER A 636 -23.08 -9.61 12.73
C SER A 636 -23.24 -11.08 13.12
N PHE A 637 -22.28 -11.95 12.77
CA PHE A 637 -22.31 -13.37 13.13
C PHE A 637 -22.34 -13.60 14.64
N GLU A 638 -21.52 -12.89 15.40
CA GLU A 638 -21.47 -12.99 16.87
C GLU A 638 -22.82 -12.63 17.49
N LEU A 639 -23.47 -11.57 17.01
CA LEU A 639 -24.81 -11.20 17.43
C LEU A 639 -25.85 -12.28 17.10
N LEU A 640 -25.87 -12.78 15.85
CA LEU A 640 -26.81 -13.83 15.42
C LEU A 640 -26.66 -15.11 16.26
N ARG A 641 -25.41 -15.48 16.60
CA ARG A 641 -25.14 -16.61 17.49
C ARG A 641 -25.66 -16.40 18.91
N SER A 642 -25.52 -15.20 19.46
CA SER A 642 -26.05 -14.89 20.80
C SER A 642 -27.57 -15.11 20.90
N VAL A 643 -28.29 -14.93 19.78
CA VAL A 643 -29.73 -15.19 19.67
C VAL A 643 -30.01 -16.68 19.45
N LEU A 644 -29.27 -17.34 18.55
CA LEU A 644 -29.40 -18.78 18.31
C LEU A 644 -29.10 -19.64 19.55
N SER A 645 -28.13 -19.23 20.37
CA SER A 645 -27.75 -19.95 21.59
C SER A 645 -28.79 -19.84 22.72
N LYS A 646 -29.73 -18.89 22.62
CA LYS A 646 -30.82 -18.70 23.59
C LYS A 646 -32.10 -19.45 23.24
N ASN A 647 -32.25 -19.87 21.98
CA ASN A 647 -33.39 -20.64 21.52
C ASN A 647 -32.90 -22.07 21.27
N ASP A 648 -33.19 -22.99 22.20
CA ASP A 648 -32.82 -24.43 22.18
C ASP A 648 -33.49 -25.20 21.01
N SER A 649 -33.32 -24.73 19.78
CA SER A 649 -33.99 -25.20 18.58
C SER A 649 -32.98 -25.37 17.45
N LEU A 650 -32.36 -26.55 17.45
CA LEU A 650 -31.81 -27.32 16.33
C LEU A 650 -30.84 -26.66 15.33
N ALA A 651 -29.71 -27.35 15.19
CA ALA A 651 -28.65 -27.20 14.18
C ALA A 651 -27.91 -25.86 14.20
N ILE A 652 -26.98 -25.73 15.16
CA ILE A 652 -25.70 -25.10 14.85
C ILE A 652 -25.21 -25.81 13.59
N THR A 653 -25.17 -25.13 12.44
CA THR A 653 -24.42 -25.61 11.28
C THR A 653 -23.03 -25.92 11.82
N GLN A 654 -22.70 -27.22 12.00
CA GLN A 654 -21.41 -27.63 12.54
C GLN A 654 -20.36 -26.93 11.68
N ARG A 655 -19.58 -26.04 12.29
CA ARG A 655 -18.50 -25.37 11.59
C ARG A 655 -17.63 -26.47 10.96
N LYS A 656 -17.42 -26.42 9.65
CA LYS A 656 -16.47 -27.31 9.01
C LYS A 656 -15.11 -27.02 9.64
N LYS A 657 -14.56 -28.00 10.35
CA LYS A 657 -13.22 -27.88 10.93
C LYS A 657 -12.22 -27.96 9.81
N ILE A 658 -11.20 -27.11 9.83
CA ILE A 658 -10.07 -27.18 8.91
C ILE A 658 -8.78 -27.01 9.69
N VAL A 659 -7.78 -27.85 9.40
CA VAL A 659 -6.42 -27.67 9.93
C VAL A 659 -5.62 -26.85 8.92
N LEU A 660 -5.01 -25.76 9.37
CA LEU A 660 -4.11 -24.93 8.55
C LEU A 660 -2.68 -25.00 9.10
N ALA A 661 -1.70 -25.16 8.22
CA ALA A 661 -0.29 -25.17 8.58
C ALA A 661 0.61 -24.61 7.47
N THR A 662 1.64 -23.85 7.85
CA THR A 662 2.79 -23.65 6.97
C THR A 662 3.74 -24.82 7.19
N VAL A 663 4.10 -25.48 6.09
CA VAL A 663 4.82 -26.76 6.12
C VAL A 663 6.20 -26.64 6.76
N HIS A 664 6.73 -27.78 7.23
CA HIS A 664 8.03 -27.84 7.89
C HIS A 664 9.16 -27.20 7.08
N GLY A 665 9.99 -26.41 7.75
CA GLY A 665 11.07 -25.64 7.16
C GLY A 665 10.63 -24.30 6.56
N ASP A 666 9.33 -24.01 6.51
CA ASP A 666 8.81 -22.73 6.04
C ASP A 666 8.32 -21.86 7.21
N ILE A 667 9.02 -20.75 7.42
CA ILE A 667 8.76 -19.81 8.49
C ILE A 667 7.87 -18.63 8.07
N HIS A 668 7.35 -18.65 6.83
CA HIS A 668 6.48 -17.61 6.31
C HIS A 668 5.03 -18.02 6.48
N ASP A 669 4.32 -17.34 7.37
CA ASP A 669 2.93 -17.60 7.73
C ASP A 669 1.97 -16.50 7.32
N ILE A 670 2.43 -15.45 6.65
CA ILE A 670 1.58 -14.32 6.26
C ILE A 670 0.39 -14.82 5.43
N GLY A 671 0.64 -15.58 4.36
CA GLY A 671 -0.42 -16.16 3.53
C GLY A 671 -1.38 -17.06 4.33
N LYS A 672 -0.85 -17.98 5.13
CA LYS A 672 -1.66 -18.87 6.00
C LYS A 672 -2.50 -18.10 7.01
N ASN A 673 -1.94 -17.07 7.66
CA ASN A 673 -2.66 -16.22 8.62
C ASN A 673 -3.82 -15.48 7.94
N ILE A 674 -3.63 -15.06 6.70
CA ILE A 674 -4.70 -14.44 5.91
C ILE A 674 -5.77 -15.46 5.54
N VAL A 675 -5.39 -16.66 5.07
CA VAL A 675 -6.33 -17.75 4.82
C VAL A 675 -7.10 -18.10 6.09
N LYS A 676 -6.44 -18.18 7.25
CA LYS A 676 -7.09 -18.37 8.55
C LYS A 676 -8.14 -17.30 8.79
N ILE A 677 -7.75 -16.02 8.73
CA ILE A 677 -8.67 -14.90 9.01
C ILE A 677 -9.88 -15.02 8.08
N ILE A 678 -9.66 -15.16 6.78
CA ILE A 678 -10.72 -15.27 5.78
C ILE A 678 -11.60 -16.50 6.04
N MET A 679 -11.04 -17.68 6.27
CA MET A 679 -11.82 -18.89 6.57
C MET A 679 -12.64 -18.77 7.86
N GLU A 680 -12.10 -18.18 8.92
CA GLU A 680 -12.86 -17.88 10.14
C GLU A 680 -14.06 -16.97 9.85
N ASN A 681 -13.92 -16.04 8.89
CA ASN A 681 -15.00 -15.14 8.46
C ASN A 681 -16.07 -15.86 7.62
N TYR A 682 -15.69 -16.93 6.91
CA TYR A 682 -16.63 -17.84 6.23
C TYR A 682 -17.13 -18.98 7.14
N ASN A 683 -17.06 -18.79 8.47
CA ASN A 683 -17.62 -19.68 9.48
C ASN A 683 -16.97 -21.08 9.54
N PHE A 684 -15.73 -21.23 9.07
CA PHE A 684 -14.93 -22.43 9.35
C PHE A 684 -14.39 -22.41 10.79
N ASP A 685 -14.19 -23.60 11.36
CA ASP A 685 -13.49 -23.77 12.64
C ASP A 685 -12.02 -24.07 12.34
N VAL A 686 -11.19 -23.02 12.36
CA VAL A 686 -9.81 -23.09 11.90
C VAL A 686 -8.88 -23.50 13.05
N ILE A 687 -8.27 -24.67 12.91
CA ILE A 687 -7.19 -25.15 13.79
C ILE A 687 -5.88 -24.75 13.14
N ASP A 688 -5.35 -23.63 13.59
CA ASP A 688 -4.09 -23.09 13.09
C ASP A 688 -2.90 -23.69 13.85
N LEU A 689 -2.09 -24.50 13.16
CA LEU A 689 -0.87 -25.09 13.72
C LEU A 689 0.34 -24.15 13.63
N GLY A 690 0.17 -22.98 13.01
CA GLY A 690 1.24 -22.02 12.82
C GLY A 690 2.14 -22.37 11.64
N LYS A 691 3.44 -22.15 11.82
CA LYS A 691 4.47 -22.32 10.79
C LYS A 691 5.57 -23.24 11.23
N ASP A 692 6.36 -23.67 10.25
CA ASP A 692 7.42 -24.66 10.45
C ASP A 692 6.87 -25.94 11.10
N VAL A 693 5.71 -26.39 10.62
CA VAL A 693 4.95 -27.47 11.25
C VAL A 693 5.41 -28.83 10.72
N PRO A 694 5.92 -29.74 11.57
CA PRO A 694 6.28 -31.10 11.16
C PRO A 694 5.07 -31.90 10.63
N PRO A 695 5.28 -32.80 9.65
CA PRO A 695 4.22 -33.68 9.11
C PRO A 695 3.42 -34.41 10.20
N GLU A 696 4.10 -34.89 11.24
CA GLU A 696 3.51 -35.66 12.34
C GLU A 696 2.55 -34.80 13.17
N THR A 697 2.88 -33.52 13.37
CA THR A 697 2.01 -32.57 14.08
C THR A 697 0.73 -32.32 13.31
N VAL A 698 0.81 -32.20 11.97
CA VAL A 698 -0.38 -32.08 11.11
C VAL A 698 -1.25 -33.32 11.22
N LEU A 699 -0.65 -34.52 11.12
CA LEU A 699 -1.37 -35.78 11.26
C LEU A 699 -2.08 -35.91 12.61
N GLN A 700 -1.40 -35.58 13.71
CA GLN A 700 -1.99 -35.63 15.05
C GLN A 700 -3.15 -34.64 15.20
N ALA A 701 -3.03 -33.44 14.66
CA ALA A 701 -4.10 -32.45 14.68
C ALA A 701 -5.33 -32.94 13.89
N VAL A 702 -5.12 -33.60 12.76
CA VAL A 702 -6.20 -34.22 11.97
C VAL A 702 -6.90 -35.33 12.75
N LYS A 703 -6.15 -36.28 13.31
CA LYS A 703 -6.69 -37.39 14.12
C LYS A 703 -7.43 -36.90 15.36
N THR A 704 -6.92 -35.88 16.04
CA THR A 704 -7.52 -35.33 17.27
C THR A 704 -8.78 -34.52 17.00
N SER A 705 -8.78 -33.73 15.93
CA SER A 705 -9.89 -32.83 15.63
C SER A 705 -11.03 -33.49 14.86
N GLY A 706 -10.74 -34.59 14.15
CA GLY A 706 -11.67 -35.28 13.26
C GLY A 706 -12.00 -34.48 11.99
N THR A 707 -11.15 -33.51 11.61
CA THR A 707 -11.36 -32.73 10.38
C THR A 707 -11.27 -33.59 9.11
N SER A 708 -12.07 -33.23 8.11
CA SER A 708 -11.99 -33.78 6.75
C SER A 708 -11.18 -32.90 5.79
N ILE A 709 -10.66 -31.75 6.22
CA ILE A 709 -9.99 -30.76 5.35
C ILE A 709 -8.68 -30.29 5.98
N VAL A 710 -7.61 -30.27 5.18
CA VAL A 710 -6.31 -29.71 5.54
C VAL A 710 -5.86 -28.70 4.50
N GLY A 711 -5.46 -27.50 4.94
CA GLY A 711 -4.81 -26.50 4.12
C GLY A 711 -3.32 -26.40 4.43
N LEU A 712 -2.46 -26.58 3.43
CA LEU A 712 -1.01 -26.45 3.56
C LEU A 712 -0.49 -25.25 2.76
N SER A 713 0.36 -24.45 3.40
CA SER A 713 1.00 -23.29 2.76
C SER A 713 2.52 -23.48 2.64
N ALA A 714 3.08 -23.06 1.51
CA ALA A 714 4.53 -22.88 1.33
C ALA A 714 4.84 -21.61 0.52
N LEU A 715 5.80 -20.82 1.00
CA LEU A 715 6.32 -19.62 0.34
C LEU A 715 7.69 -19.84 -0.26
N MET A 716 8.48 -20.77 0.28
CA MET A 716 9.80 -21.09 -0.26
C MET A 716 9.71 -22.29 -1.19
N THR A 717 10.38 -22.24 -2.33
CA THR A 717 10.48 -23.40 -3.22
C THR A 717 10.98 -24.62 -2.46
N THR A 718 12.03 -24.45 -1.66
CA THR A 718 12.64 -25.54 -0.89
C THR A 718 11.71 -26.26 0.09
N THR A 719 10.56 -25.69 0.44
CA THR A 719 9.62 -26.28 1.40
C THR A 719 8.51 -27.09 0.73
N VAL A 720 8.44 -27.09 -0.61
CA VAL A 720 7.52 -27.93 -1.40
C VAL A 720 7.78 -29.43 -1.17
N ALA A 721 9.03 -29.83 -0.95
CA ALA A 721 9.36 -31.22 -0.60
C ALA A 721 8.79 -31.62 0.77
N SER A 722 8.82 -30.72 1.77
CA SER A 722 8.18 -30.94 3.06
C SER A 722 6.65 -31.05 2.93
N MET A 723 6.05 -30.23 2.05
CA MET A 723 4.63 -30.33 1.73
C MET A 723 4.24 -31.71 1.20
N LYS A 724 5.03 -32.24 0.26
CA LYS A 724 4.83 -33.60 -0.28
C LYS A 724 4.88 -34.66 0.81
N LYS A 725 5.88 -34.62 1.70
CA LYS A 725 6.01 -35.55 2.84
C LYS A 725 4.78 -35.50 3.75
N THR A 726 4.27 -34.31 4.06
CA THR A 726 3.04 -34.15 4.85
C THR A 726 1.83 -34.78 4.15
N ILE A 727 1.70 -34.58 2.84
CA ILE A 727 0.59 -35.13 2.06
C ILE A 727 0.67 -36.66 2.00
N GLU A 728 1.84 -37.23 1.71
CA GLU A 728 2.07 -38.67 1.68
C GLU A 728 1.71 -39.33 3.02
N LEU A 729 2.13 -38.72 4.14
CA LEU A 729 1.78 -39.18 5.47
C LEU A 729 0.26 -39.15 5.71
N LEU A 730 -0.41 -38.04 5.39
CA LEU A 730 -1.86 -37.92 5.51
C LEU A 730 -2.61 -38.92 4.63
N ARG A 731 -2.13 -39.20 3.42
CA ARG A 731 -2.74 -40.20 2.52
C ARG A 731 -2.63 -41.62 3.08
N SER A 732 -1.52 -41.96 3.72
CA SER A 732 -1.31 -43.28 4.31
C SER A 732 -2.19 -43.54 5.54
N GLU A 733 -2.39 -42.52 6.39
CA GLU A 733 -3.02 -42.67 7.71
C GLU A 733 -4.46 -42.14 7.77
N CYS A 734 -4.82 -41.19 6.89
CA CYS A 734 -6.11 -40.49 6.87
C CYS A 734 -6.59 -40.27 5.41
N PRO A 735 -6.79 -41.33 4.60
CA PRO A 735 -6.99 -41.22 3.14
C PRO A 735 -8.23 -40.43 2.72
N ALA A 736 -9.23 -40.30 3.61
CA ALA A 736 -10.47 -39.57 3.34
C ALA A 736 -10.33 -38.03 3.42
N VAL A 737 -9.23 -37.52 3.97
CA VAL A 737 -9.00 -36.08 4.15
C VAL A 737 -8.73 -35.41 2.82
N LYS A 738 -9.40 -34.28 2.58
CA LYS A 738 -9.17 -33.42 1.43
C LYS A 738 -8.09 -32.39 1.72
N ILE A 739 -7.14 -32.27 0.79
CA ILE A 739 -5.95 -31.43 0.98
C ILE A 739 -5.95 -30.31 -0.05
N ILE A 740 -5.96 -29.08 0.46
CA ILE A 740 -5.82 -27.83 -0.30
C ILE A 740 -4.38 -27.33 -0.10
N VAL A 741 -3.71 -26.96 -1.18
CA VAL A 741 -2.36 -26.37 -1.12
C VAL A 741 -2.33 -24.99 -1.77
N GLY A 742 -1.49 -24.10 -1.23
CA GLY A 742 -1.28 -22.76 -1.77
C GLY A 742 0.02 -22.12 -1.30
N GLY A 743 0.24 -20.87 -1.73
CA GLY A 743 1.41 -20.05 -1.38
C GLY A 743 2.23 -19.63 -2.60
N ALA A 744 3.08 -18.61 -2.44
CA ALA A 744 3.64 -17.82 -3.55
C ALA A 744 4.46 -18.63 -4.58
N VAL A 745 5.00 -19.77 -4.17
CA VAL A 745 5.79 -20.64 -5.06
C VAL A 745 4.97 -21.78 -5.66
N LEU A 746 3.72 -21.98 -5.23
CA LEU A 746 2.87 -23.05 -5.75
C LEU A 746 2.29 -22.66 -7.11
N SER A 747 1.98 -23.69 -7.89
CA SER A 747 1.29 -23.61 -9.17
C SER A 747 0.40 -24.84 -9.33
N PRO A 748 -0.54 -24.86 -10.28
CA PRO A 748 -1.35 -26.06 -10.54
C PRO A 748 -0.50 -27.31 -10.81
N TYR A 749 0.65 -27.13 -11.47
CA TYR A 749 1.61 -28.20 -11.71
C TYR A 749 2.22 -28.74 -10.41
N LEU A 750 2.69 -27.85 -9.54
CA LEU A 750 3.32 -28.24 -8.26
C LEU A 750 2.32 -28.88 -7.31
N ALA A 751 1.09 -28.38 -7.25
CA ALA A 751 0.02 -28.95 -6.43
C ALA A 751 -0.30 -30.40 -6.83
N ASN A 752 -0.38 -30.67 -8.14
CA ASN A 752 -0.54 -32.03 -8.65
C ASN A 752 0.67 -32.92 -8.31
N HIS A 753 1.89 -32.37 -8.44
CA HIS A 753 3.11 -33.11 -8.14
C HIS A 753 3.20 -33.56 -6.67
N VAL A 754 2.74 -32.73 -5.72
CA VAL A 754 2.74 -33.07 -4.30
C VAL A 754 1.54 -33.92 -3.86
N GLY A 755 0.59 -34.21 -4.76
CA GLY A 755 -0.56 -35.08 -4.49
C GLY A 755 -1.74 -34.41 -3.77
N ALA A 756 -1.87 -33.09 -3.88
CA ALA A 756 -2.98 -32.33 -3.31
C ALA A 756 -4.29 -32.57 -4.08
N ASP A 757 -5.45 -32.45 -3.41
CA ASP A 757 -6.76 -32.52 -4.08
C ASP A 757 -7.11 -31.22 -4.80
N CYS A 758 -6.58 -30.08 -4.33
CA CYS A 758 -6.87 -28.77 -4.88
C CYS A 758 -5.70 -27.82 -4.71
N TYR A 759 -5.43 -27.03 -5.76
CA TYR A 759 -4.60 -25.83 -5.68
C TYR A 759 -5.49 -24.62 -5.47
N ALA A 760 -5.19 -23.81 -4.47
CA ALA A 760 -5.80 -22.51 -4.26
C ALA A 760 -4.76 -21.42 -4.56
N LYS A 761 -5.00 -20.61 -5.58
CA LYS A 761 -4.08 -19.52 -5.95
C LYS A 761 -4.12 -18.37 -4.95
N ASP A 762 -5.25 -18.18 -4.27
CA ASP A 762 -5.49 -17.16 -3.27
C ASP A 762 -6.37 -17.69 -2.14
N ALA A 763 -6.60 -16.86 -1.12
CA ALA A 763 -7.37 -17.26 0.05
C ALA A 763 -8.85 -17.53 -0.25
N MET A 764 -9.43 -16.85 -1.24
CA MET A 764 -10.84 -17.01 -1.62
C MET A 764 -11.08 -18.32 -2.36
N GLU A 765 -10.18 -18.72 -3.25
CA GLU A 765 -10.20 -20.07 -3.83
C GLU A 765 -10.06 -21.15 -2.75
N GLY A 766 -9.25 -20.90 -1.72
CA GLY A 766 -9.12 -21.79 -0.56
C GLY A 766 -10.44 -21.99 0.18
N VAL A 767 -11.21 -20.91 0.39
CA VAL A 767 -12.57 -20.97 0.96
C VAL A 767 -13.50 -21.77 0.06
N ARG A 768 -13.59 -21.44 -1.24
CA ARG A 768 -14.49 -22.14 -2.19
C ARG A 768 -14.19 -23.63 -2.28
N ALA A 769 -12.91 -24.00 -2.28
CA ALA A 769 -12.48 -25.39 -2.26
C ALA A 769 -12.93 -26.10 -0.98
N ALA A 770 -12.78 -25.45 0.18
CA ALA A 770 -13.21 -25.99 1.46
C ALA A 770 -14.75 -26.06 1.62
N GLU A 771 -15.50 -25.18 0.96
CA GLU A 771 -16.97 -25.25 0.92
C GLU A 771 -17.46 -26.43 0.06
N LYS A 772 -16.76 -26.71 -1.05
CA LYS A 772 -17.06 -27.81 -1.97
C LYS A 772 -16.77 -29.19 -1.39
N PHE A 773 -15.75 -29.30 -0.53
CA PHE A 773 -15.41 -30.52 0.22
C PHE A 773 -16.31 -30.71 1.42
#